data_AF-A0A2P8PW12-F1
#
_entry.id   AF-A0A2P8PW12-F1
#
_cell.length_a   1.000
_cell.length_b   1.000
_cell.length_c   1.000
_cell.angle_alpha   90.00
_cell.angle_beta   90.00
_cell.angle_gamma   90.00
#
_symmetry.space_group_name_H-M   'P 1'
#
loop_
_entity.id
_entity.type
_entity.pdbx_description
1 polymer ?
#
loop_
_entity_poly.entity_id
_entity_poly.type
_entity_poly.pdbx_seq_one_letter_code
_entity_poly.pdbx_strand_id
1 'polypeptide(L)'
;MQTPTDRHEYPAHWEADVVLRDGGTARVRPITADDADRLVSFYEQVSAESKYYRFFAPYPRLSAKDVHRFTHHDFVDRVGLAATVGGEFIATVRYDRIAADGRPASAPADEAEVAFLVQDAHQGRGVASALLEHVAAVARERGIRRFAAEVLPANTKMIKVFTDAGYQQKRSFEDGVVRLEFDLEPTDRSLAVQRAREQRAEARSVARLLAPGSVAVVGAGRTPGGVGRSILDNLRDAGFTGRLYAVNGALQEKELAGVPAYRSVRDIGEPVDLAVIAVPAERVPEAVAECGEHGVQGLVVVSAGYAESGPEGRERQRELVRQVRTYGMRLIGPNAFGVINTSPRTRLNASLAPEMPRTGRIGLFAQSGAIGIALLSRLHRRGGGVTGVTGVSTFVSSGNRADVSGNDVLQYWYDDPDTDVALMYLESIGNPRKFTRLARRTAAAKPLVVVQGARHGGAAPQGHAVRATRLPHATVSALLRQAGVIRVDTITELVDAGLLLARQPLPTGPRVAILGNSESLGLLTYDACLAQGLQPLPPRDLTTGASAEDFRAALAHALADDACDAVVVTAIPAVGERSAADAALAEALRSASAAAPAKPVLVVHVELGGLAEALSAAASTAPTGGAASVGTPPDGATADATTSVGATPDATTPGGTASAAAGPAPQAAPVLPEPVESAEADSRLIPAYPAAERAVRALAEAVKYGQWRQESADPGRVPEYEDIDEKGAADRISRLLVDGEGSTTATAPDAGRTEPGAGQTEPGAVMPTTEPGAVVPATEAGGPAEGALTLGPDDTCALLARYGIDVRRALPAPTPGEAVAAAESLGYPVALKTTAPHLRHRADLGGVRLDLADEEQLRRAYAELTSLFGEPEELRPVVQAMAPRGVDTVVRAVIDPAAGAVLSFGLAGAASELLGDTAHRLIPVTDRDAASLVRSIRTAPLLFGWRGSAPADVAALEELLLRLSRLVDDHPEVVSVSLEPVVVAPRGLSVLGASVRLAPPPARDDLGPRTLPVY
;
A
#
# COMPACT_ATOMS: atom_id res chain seq x y z
N MET A 1 -38.22 38.20 7.32
CA MET A 1 -36.95 37.98 8.03
C MET A 1 -37.03 36.62 8.69
N GLN A 2 -36.06 35.74 8.45
CA GLN A 2 -35.87 34.51 9.25
C GLN A 2 -34.85 34.79 10.35
N THR A 3 -34.96 34.07 11.46
CA THR A 3 -34.06 34.20 12.62
C THR A 3 -32.68 33.59 12.28
N PRO A 4 -31.54 34.09 12.82
CA PRO A 4 -30.21 33.59 12.44
C PRO A 4 -29.87 32.15 12.85
N THR A 5 -30.77 31.42 13.52
CA THR A 5 -30.49 30.18 14.26
C THR A 5 -30.53 28.89 13.42
N ASP A 6 -31.13 28.88 12.23
CA ASP A 6 -31.33 27.64 11.45
C ASP A 6 -30.15 27.27 10.53
N ARG A 7 -29.10 28.11 10.47
CA ARG A 7 -27.89 27.85 9.66
C ARG A 7 -27.00 26.79 10.31
N HIS A 8 -27.35 25.54 10.07
CA HIS A 8 -26.48 24.39 10.25
C HIS A 8 -25.23 24.57 9.38
N GLU A 9 -24.04 24.33 9.96
CA GLU A 9 -22.77 24.56 9.27
C GLU A 9 -22.56 23.54 8.14
N TYR A 10 -22.00 23.99 7.02
CA TYR A 10 -21.79 23.14 5.84
C TYR A 10 -20.68 22.12 6.10
N PRO A 11 -20.95 20.80 6.07
CA PRO A 11 -19.98 19.77 6.43
C PRO A 11 -19.00 19.52 5.27
N ALA A 12 -18.03 20.42 5.11
CA ALA A 12 -17.04 20.40 4.03
C ALA A 12 -16.16 19.13 4.03
N HIS A 13 -16.02 18.46 5.19
CA HIS A 13 -15.30 17.18 5.31
C HIS A 13 -16.04 15.98 4.68
N TRP A 14 -17.32 16.13 4.31
CA TRP A 14 -18.06 15.14 3.52
C TRP A 14 -17.83 15.27 2.02
N GLU A 15 -17.09 16.28 1.56
CA GLU A 15 -16.71 16.39 0.15
C GLU A 15 -15.57 15.46 -0.23
N ALA A 16 -15.73 14.71 -1.32
CA ALA A 16 -14.74 13.77 -1.80
C ALA A 16 -14.73 13.64 -3.32
N ASP A 17 -13.56 13.42 -3.91
CA ASP A 17 -13.45 12.99 -5.30
C ASP A 17 -13.44 11.45 -5.35
N VAL A 18 -14.26 10.85 -6.21
CA VAL A 18 -14.44 9.39 -6.26
C VAL A 18 -14.08 8.85 -7.65
N VAL A 19 -13.45 7.67 -7.69
CA VAL A 19 -13.20 6.96 -8.96
C VAL A 19 -14.40 6.06 -9.30
N LEU A 20 -14.95 6.20 -10.49
CA LEU A 20 -16.09 5.44 -10.99
C LEU A 20 -15.65 4.10 -11.64
N ARG A 21 -16.60 3.16 -11.83
CA ARG A 21 -16.33 1.80 -12.33
C ARG A 21 -15.79 1.76 -13.77
N ASP A 22 -16.01 2.84 -14.51
CA ASP A 22 -15.49 3.07 -15.86
C ASP A 22 -14.06 3.65 -15.86
N GLY A 23 -13.56 4.13 -14.71
CA GLY A 23 -12.24 4.75 -14.53
C GLY A 23 -12.22 6.29 -14.50
N GLY A 24 -13.35 6.96 -14.76
CA GLY A 24 -13.46 8.42 -14.63
C GLY A 24 -13.63 8.88 -13.18
N THR A 25 -13.60 10.18 -12.92
CA THR A 25 -13.88 10.77 -11.60
C THR A 25 -15.24 11.46 -11.50
N ALA A 26 -15.69 11.72 -10.28
CA ALA A 26 -16.82 12.60 -9.95
C ALA A 26 -16.61 13.21 -8.55
N ARG A 27 -17.16 14.41 -8.31
CA ARG A 27 -17.19 15.02 -6.96
C ARG A 27 -18.45 14.55 -6.23
N VAL A 28 -18.31 14.00 -5.03
CA VAL A 28 -19.42 13.82 -4.07
C VAL A 28 -19.37 14.99 -3.10
N ARG A 29 -20.51 15.64 -2.85
CA ARG A 29 -20.64 16.71 -1.84
C ARG A 29 -22.06 16.82 -1.28
N PRO A 30 -22.27 17.48 -0.13
CA PRO A 30 -23.60 17.86 0.35
C PRO A 30 -24.36 18.74 -0.66
N ILE A 31 -25.68 18.61 -0.69
CA ILE A 31 -26.60 19.45 -1.49
C ILE A 31 -27.00 20.68 -0.67
N THR A 32 -26.87 21.88 -1.25
CA THR A 32 -27.27 23.14 -0.60
C THR A 32 -28.56 23.71 -1.19
N ALA A 33 -29.12 24.74 -0.56
CA ALA A 33 -30.25 25.52 -1.08
C ALA A 33 -30.01 26.08 -2.50
N ASP A 34 -28.76 26.42 -2.82
CA ASP A 34 -28.35 27.02 -4.10
C ASP A 34 -28.34 26.00 -5.27
N ASP A 35 -28.44 24.70 -4.97
CA ASP A 35 -28.52 23.64 -5.99
C ASP A 35 -29.93 23.45 -6.57
N ALA A 36 -30.91 24.31 -6.23
CA ALA A 36 -32.29 24.19 -6.69
C ALA A 36 -32.42 24.05 -8.23
N ASP A 37 -31.74 24.91 -8.98
CA ASP A 37 -31.80 24.90 -10.45
C ASP A 37 -31.03 23.71 -11.04
N ARG A 38 -29.91 23.30 -10.43
CA ARG A 38 -29.16 22.09 -10.82
C ARG A 38 -29.99 20.83 -10.61
N LEU A 39 -30.69 20.74 -9.47
CA LEU A 39 -31.58 19.63 -9.15
C LEU A 39 -32.73 19.54 -10.16
N VAL A 40 -33.30 20.66 -10.58
CA VAL A 40 -34.34 20.70 -11.63
C VAL A 40 -33.77 20.30 -13.00
N SER A 41 -32.62 20.85 -13.41
CA SER A 41 -31.90 20.49 -14.65
C SER A 41 -31.64 18.97 -14.74
N PHE A 42 -31.03 18.40 -13.70
CA PHE A 42 -30.82 16.96 -13.57
C PHE A 42 -32.15 16.20 -13.60
N TYR A 43 -33.18 16.68 -12.88
CA TYR A 43 -34.48 16.01 -12.85
C TYR A 43 -35.12 15.93 -14.24
N GLU A 44 -35.06 16.98 -15.05
CA GLU A 44 -35.61 16.94 -16.41
C GLU A 44 -34.88 15.93 -17.30
N GLN A 45 -33.57 15.73 -17.09
CA GLN A 45 -32.74 14.76 -17.83
C GLN A 45 -32.91 13.29 -17.40
N VAL A 46 -33.59 12.98 -16.28
CA VAL A 46 -33.88 11.59 -15.85
C VAL A 46 -35.11 11.03 -16.58
N SER A 47 -35.05 9.77 -16.99
CA SER A 47 -36.14 9.08 -17.70
C SER A 47 -37.42 8.93 -16.85
N ALA A 48 -38.57 8.81 -17.52
CA ALA A 48 -39.85 8.56 -16.86
C ALA A 48 -39.87 7.22 -16.08
N GLU A 49 -39.15 6.21 -16.54
CA GLU A 49 -38.98 4.92 -15.85
C GLU A 49 -38.18 5.11 -14.55
N SER A 50 -37.01 5.74 -14.61
CA SER A 50 -36.17 6.00 -13.43
C SER A 50 -36.87 6.92 -12.41
N LYS A 51 -37.75 7.82 -12.85
CA LYS A 51 -38.65 8.60 -11.99
C LYS A 51 -39.71 7.72 -11.33
N TYR A 52 -40.42 6.90 -12.10
CA TYR A 52 -41.44 5.99 -11.59
C TYR A 52 -40.87 5.02 -10.54
N TYR A 53 -39.69 4.43 -10.78
CA TYR A 53 -39.03 3.57 -9.80
C TYR A 53 -38.55 4.27 -8.52
N ARG A 54 -38.43 5.60 -8.48
CA ARG A 54 -38.07 6.36 -7.27
C ARG A 54 -39.28 6.84 -6.48
N PHE A 55 -40.37 7.25 -7.15
CA PHE A 55 -41.53 7.87 -6.49
C PHE A 55 -42.77 6.97 -6.45
N PHE A 56 -42.68 5.76 -7.04
CA PHE A 56 -43.73 4.74 -7.15
C PHE A 56 -45.02 5.20 -7.87
N ALA A 57 -44.97 6.40 -8.47
CA ALA A 57 -46.08 7.07 -9.15
C ALA A 57 -45.55 7.90 -10.35
N PRO A 58 -46.40 8.26 -11.33
CA PRO A 58 -46.02 9.16 -12.42
C PRO A 58 -45.66 10.55 -11.88
N TYR A 59 -44.36 10.86 -11.84
CA TYR A 59 -43.82 12.09 -11.24
C TYR A 59 -43.04 12.87 -12.32
N PRO A 60 -43.71 13.61 -13.22
CA PRO A 60 -43.05 14.17 -14.42
C PRO A 60 -42.14 15.37 -14.12
N ARG A 61 -42.46 16.15 -13.07
CA ARG A 61 -41.73 17.34 -12.61
C ARG A 61 -41.79 17.42 -11.08
N LEU A 62 -40.78 18.02 -10.47
CA LEU A 62 -40.80 18.39 -9.05
C LEU A 62 -41.70 19.62 -8.83
N SER A 63 -42.44 19.69 -7.73
CA SER A 63 -43.06 20.95 -7.29
C SER A 63 -42.05 21.82 -6.54
N ALA A 64 -42.33 23.12 -6.38
CA ALA A 64 -41.49 24.01 -5.59
C ALA A 64 -41.29 23.54 -4.13
N LYS A 65 -42.28 22.82 -3.57
CA LYS A 65 -42.19 22.21 -2.23
C LYS A 65 -41.19 21.05 -2.19
N ASP A 66 -41.12 20.27 -3.27
CA ASP A 66 -40.22 19.12 -3.38
C ASP A 66 -38.79 19.59 -3.65
N VAL A 67 -38.59 20.58 -4.54
CA VAL A 67 -37.29 21.22 -4.75
C VAL A 67 -36.75 21.81 -3.44
N HIS A 68 -37.60 22.47 -2.65
CA HIS A 68 -37.21 22.97 -1.33
C HIS A 68 -36.85 21.82 -0.37
N ARG A 69 -37.69 20.79 -0.20
CA ARG A 69 -37.37 19.62 0.66
C ARG A 69 -36.11 18.88 0.22
N PHE A 70 -35.80 18.88 -1.08
CA PHE A 70 -34.68 18.12 -1.65
C PHE A 70 -33.39 18.94 -1.78
N THR A 71 -33.38 20.20 -1.31
CA THR A 71 -32.18 21.05 -1.21
C THR A 71 -31.92 21.55 0.21
N HIS A 72 -32.96 21.71 1.03
CA HIS A 72 -32.86 22.20 2.41
C HIS A 72 -32.75 21.00 3.36
N HIS A 73 -31.51 20.68 3.73
CA HIS A 73 -31.11 19.61 4.63
C HIS A 73 -30.54 20.23 5.92
N ASP A 74 -30.77 19.59 7.07
CA ASP A 74 -30.21 20.01 8.38
C ASP A 74 -28.82 19.39 8.65
N PHE A 75 -28.42 18.41 7.85
CA PHE A 75 -27.17 17.66 7.99
C PHE A 75 -27.06 16.85 9.31
N VAL A 76 -28.18 16.49 9.95
CA VAL A 76 -28.23 15.72 11.21
C VAL A 76 -29.27 14.59 11.16
N ASP A 77 -30.50 14.91 10.79
CA ASP A 77 -31.64 13.97 10.64
C ASP A 77 -32.07 13.84 9.17
N ARG A 78 -31.89 14.90 8.38
CA ARG A 78 -32.01 14.91 6.92
C ARG A 78 -30.67 15.26 6.29
N VAL A 79 -30.14 14.35 5.48
CA VAL A 79 -28.91 14.54 4.69
C VAL A 79 -29.19 14.31 3.21
N GLY A 80 -28.56 15.13 2.36
CA GLY A 80 -28.50 14.89 0.91
C GLY A 80 -27.12 15.12 0.35
N LEU A 81 -26.65 14.17 -0.46
CA LEU A 81 -25.38 14.24 -1.20
C LEU A 81 -25.67 14.14 -2.70
N ALA A 82 -24.97 14.95 -3.50
CA ALA A 82 -24.94 14.84 -4.95
C ALA A 82 -23.59 14.29 -5.42
N ALA A 83 -23.61 13.51 -6.50
CA ALA A 83 -22.44 13.25 -7.33
C ALA A 83 -22.50 14.17 -8.55
N THR A 84 -21.40 14.89 -8.84
CA THR A 84 -21.33 15.86 -9.93
C THR A 84 -20.12 15.64 -10.84
N VAL A 85 -20.30 16.01 -12.12
CA VAL A 85 -19.25 16.07 -13.16
C VAL A 85 -19.51 17.32 -13.99
N GLY A 86 -18.47 18.12 -14.28
CA GLY A 86 -18.61 19.45 -14.87
C GLY A 86 -19.33 20.47 -13.97
N GLY A 87 -19.55 20.15 -12.69
CA GLY A 87 -20.42 20.88 -11.77
C GLY A 87 -21.90 20.47 -11.84
N GLU A 88 -22.32 19.76 -12.88
CA GLU A 88 -23.70 19.29 -13.05
C GLU A 88 -23.99 18.00 -12.27
N PHE A 89 -25.24 17.86 -11.81
CA PHE A 89 -25.70 16.70 -11.04
C PHE A 89 -25.87 15.48 -11.94
N ILE A 90 -25.19 14.37 -11.62
CA ILE A 90 -25.32 13.09 -12.34
C ILE A 90 -26.06 12.02 -11.51
N ALA A 91 -26.08 12.19 -10.18
CA ALA A 91 -26.87 11.41 -9.25
C ALA A 91 -27.07 12.14 -7.93
N THR A 92 -28.10 11.77 -7.18
CA THR A 92 -28.33 12.20 -5.79
C THR A 92 -28.65 11.00 -4.89
N VAL A 93 -28.27 11.10 -3.62
CA VAL A 93 -28.72 10.23 -2.53
C VAL A 93 -29.18 11.09 -1.37
N ARG A 94 -30.23 10.66 -0.67
CA ARG A 94 -30.73 11.31 0.53
C ARG A 94 -31.08 10.26 1.59
N TYR A 95 -30.98 10.64 2.86
CA TYR A 95 -31.67 9.94 3.94
C TYR A 95 -32.51 10.91 4.78
N ASP A 96 -33.60 10.37 5.33
CA ASP A 96 -34.41 10.95 6.39
C ASP A 96 -34.38 9.95 7.57
N ARG A 97 -34.00 10.38 8.79
CA ARG A 97 -34.02 9.53 10.00
C ARG A 97 -35.46 9.15 10.35
N ILE A 98 -35.67 7.90 10.72
CA ILE A 98 -36.99 7.34 11.03
C ILE A 98 -37.03 6.63 12.38
N ALA A 99 -38.21 6.58 12.98
CA ALA A 99 -38.52 5.63 14.04
C ALA A 99 -38.89 4.26 13.45
N ALA A 100 -38.97 3.23 14.30
CA ALA A 100 -39.29 1.85 13.89
C ALA A 100 -40.70 1.69 13.23
N ASP A 101 -41.57 2.70 13.33
CA ASP A 101 -42.88 2.76 12.65
C ASP A 101 -42.82 3.47 11.28
N GLY A 102 -41.62 3.81 10.79
CA GLY A 102 -41.39 4.50 9.51
C GLY A 102 -41.62 6.01 9.54
N ARG A 103 -41.99 6.62 10.69
CA ARG A 103 -42.22 8.06 10.78
C ARG A 103 -40.91 8.84 10.95
N PRO A 104 -40.79 10.08 10.43
CA PRO A 104 -39.62 10.93 10.65
C PRO A 104 -39.33 11.12 12.14
N ALA A 105 -38.05 10.99 12.51
CA ALA A 105 -37.58 11.05 13.89
C ALA A 105 -36.25 11.80 14.00
N SER A 106 -35.88 12.13 15.24
CA SER A 106 -34.56 12.67 15.62
C SER A 106 -33.81 11.67 16.50
N ALA A 107 -32.55 11.97 16.83
CA ALA A 107 -31.82 11.24 17.86
C ALA A 107 -32.65 11.13 19.17
N PRO A 108 -32.68 9.96 19.85
CA PRO A 108 -31.73 8.85 19.74
C PRO A 108 -32.13 7.71 18.77
N ALA A 109 -33.08 7.90 17.85
CA ALA A 109 -33.40 6.87 16.85
C ALA A 109 -32.19 6.59 15.91
N ASP A 110 -31.90 5.32 15.62
CA ASP A 110 -30.72 4.88 14.88
C ASP A 110 -31.02 4.17 13.54
N GLU A 111 -32.26 4.29 13.04
CA GLU A 111 -32.65 3.89 11.68
C GLU A 111 -32.89 5.11 10.76
N ALA A 112 -32.61 4.98 9.46
CA ALA A 112 -32.95 5.98 8.44
C ALA A 112 -33.45 5.34 7.13
N GLU A 113 -34.43 5.98 6.48
CA GLU A 113 -34.83 5.64 5.10
C GLU A 113 -33.80 6.24 4.12
N VAL A 114 -33.21 5.43 3.25
CA VAL A 114 -32.22 5.88 2.25
C VAL A 114 -32.71 5.68 0.81
N ALA A 115 -32.55 6.71 -0.02
CA ALA A 115 -33.06 6.68 -1.39
C ALA A 115 -32.19 7.43 -2.40
N PHE A 116 -32.22 6.94 -3.65
CA PHE A 116 -31.27 7.29 -4.71
C PHE A 116 -31.99 7.72 -5.99
N LEU A 117 -31.38 8.63 -6.76
CA LEU A 117 -31.75 8.91 -8.15
C LEU A 117 -30.49 9.07 -8.99
N VAL A 118 -30.40 8.38 -10.13
CA VAL A 118 -29.21 8.37 -11.01
C VAL A 118 -29.66 8.61 -12.44
N GLN A 119 -29.03 9.56 -13.12
CA GLN A 119 -29.30 9.85 -14.54
C GLN A 119 -28.99 8.63 -15.40
N ASP A 120 -29.87 8.32 -16.35
CA ASP A 120 -29.82 7.07 -17.12
C ASP A 120 -28.50 6.89 -17.89
N ALA A 121 -27.96 7.98 -18.45
CA ALA A 121 -26.64 8.01 -19.09
C ALA A 121 -25.44 7.75 -18.15
N HIS A 122 -25.65 7.82 -16.82
CA HIS A 122 -24.63 7.58 -15.79
C HIS A 122 -24.86 6.27 -15.02
N GLN A 123 -25.90 5.49 -15.37
CA GLN A 123 -26.10 4.13 -14.85
C GLN A 123 -24.96 3.19 -15.28
N GLY A 124 -24.75 2.10 -14.55
CA GLY A 124 -23.65 1.15 -14.80
C GLY A 124 -22.25 1.63 -14.37
N ARG A 125 -21.99 2.95 -14.38
CA ARG A 125 -20.72 3.59 -13.94
C ARG A 125 -20.42 3.45 -12.44
N GLY A 126 -21.33 2.87 -11.65
CA GLY A 126 -21.12 2.59 -10.22
C GLY A 126 -21.33 3.80 -9.29
N VAL A 127 -21.99 4.85 -9.78
CA VAL A 127 -22.25 6.10 -9.03
C VAL A 127 -23.11 5.83 -7.78
N ALA A 128 -24.19 5.04 -7.91
CA ALA A 128 -25.03 4.65 -6.77
C ALA A 128 -24.24 3.94 -5.65
N SER A 129 -23.29 3.07 -6.01
CA SER A 129 -22.43 2.39 -5.04
C SER A 129 -21.47 3.36 -4.34
N ALA A 130 -20.90 4.33 -5.07
CA ALA A 130 -20.10 5.39 -4.44
C ALA A 130 -20.94 6.21 -3.45
N LEU A 131 -22.12 6.67 -3.87
CA LEU A 131 -23.03 7.45 -3.03
C LEU A 131 -23.52 6.66 -1.80
N LEU A 132 -23.79 5.36 -1.94
CA LEU A 132 -24.15 4.49 -0.82
C LEU A 132 -23.00 4.33 0.18
N GLU A 133 -21.76 4.17 -0.30
CA GLU A 133 -20.57 4.10 0.55
C GLU A 133 -20.35 5.43 1.32
N HIS A 134 -20.55 6.59 0.67
CA HIS A 134 -20.41 7.91 1.32
C HIS A 134 -21.54 8.18 2.32
N VAL A 135 -22.79 7.98 1.92
CA VAL A 135 -23.94 8.29 2.77
C VAL A 135 -23.98 7.39 4.01
N ALA A 136 -23.51 6.13 3.91
CA ALA A 136 -23.34 5.24 5.06
C ALA A 136 -22.31 5.77 6.07
N ALA A 137 -21.16 6.27 5.59
CA ALA A 137 -20.15 6.87 6.47
C ALA A 137 -20.70 8.12 7.19
N VAL A 138 -21.40 8.98 6.45
CA VAL A 138 -22.08 10.19 6.99
C VAL A 138 -23.19 9.83 8.00
N ALA A 139 -23.95 8.77 7.74
CA ALA A 139 -25.01 8.33 8.65
C ALA A 139 -24.45 7.79 9.98
N ARG A 140 -23.32 7.06 9.94
CA ARG A 140 -22.59 6.64 11.16
C ARG A 140 -22.09 7.83 11.98
N GLU A 141 -21.57 8.88 11.34
CA GLU A 141 -21.20 10.14 12.02
C GLU A 141 -22.39 10.83 12.71
N ARG A 142 -23.63 10.50 12.31
CA ARG A 142 -24.88 10.96 12.93
C ARG A 142 -25.60 9.89 13.77
N GLY A 143 -24.87 8.84 14.17
CA GLY A 143 -25.37 7.80 15.08
C GLY A 143 -26.43 6.86 14.49
N ILE A 144 -26.60 6.83 13.16
CA ILE A 144 -27.42 5.81 12.49
C ILE A 144 -26.64 4.50 12.49
N ARG A 145 -27.32 3.40 12.87
CA ARG A 145 -26.82 2.02 12.75
C ARG A 145 -27.41 1.29 11.57
N ARG A 146 -28.64 1.59 11.14
CA ARG A 146 -29.33 0.85 10.07
C ARG A 146 -29.92 1.74 8.99
N PHE A 147 -29.77 1.34 7.74
CA PHE A 147 -30.58 1.84 6.64
C PHE A 147 -31.72 0.88 6.30
N ALA A 148 -32.90 1.45 6.07
CA ALA A 148 -34.01 0.83 5.38
C ALA A 148 -34.16 1.46 3.98
N ALA A 149 -34.53 0.65 2.98
CA ALA A 149 -34.85 1.13 1.64
C ALA A 149 -36.02 0.34 1.06
N GLU A 150 -36.97 1.04 0.44
CA GLU A 150 -38.07 0.42 -0.29
C GLU A 150 -37.81 0.49 -1.80
N VAL A 151 -38.05 -0.62 -2.49
CA VAL A 151 -37.80 -0.75 -3.94
C VAL A 151 -38.90 -1.56 -4.59
N LEU A 152 -39.49 -1.05 -5.69
CA LEU A 152 -40.44 -1.82 -6.49
C LEU A 152 -39.80 -3.12 -7.02
N PRO A 153 -40.47 -4.29 -6.97
CA PRO A 153 -39.91 -5.58 -7.41
C PRO A 153 -39.33 -5.58 -8.84
N ALA A 154 -39.86 -4.75 -9.73
CA ALA A 154 -39.38 -4.60 -11.11
C ALA A 154 -38.00 -3.93 -11.21
N ASN A 155 -37.58 -3.12 -10.23
CA ASN A 155 -36.29 -2.41 -10.24
C ASN A 155 -35.14 -3.33 -9.77
N THR A 156 -34.92 -4.39 -10.53
CA THR A 156 -33.84 -5.37 -10.33
C THR A 156 -32.45 -4.72 -10.30
N LYS A 157 -32.26 -3.60 -11.01
CA LYS A 157 -31.03 -2.78 -10.97
C LYS A 157 -30.71 -2.31 -9.55
N MET A 158 -31.67 -1.64 -8.87
CA MET A 158 -31.45 -1.14 -7.50
C MET A 158 -31.41 -2.25 -6.47
N ILE A 159 -32.28 -3.27 -6.59
CA ILE A 159 -32.20 -4.47 -5.73
C ILE A 159 -30.79 -5.07 -5.79
N LYS A 160 -30.20 -5.19 -6.99
CA LYS A 160 -28.81 -5.67 -7.13
C LYS A 160 -27.79 -4.73 -6.49
N VAL A 161 -27.91 -3.41 -6.64
CA VAL A 161 -26.97 -2.45 -5.99
C VAL A 161 -26.97 -2.61 -4.47
N PHE A 162 -28.14 -2.77 -3.87
CA PHE A 162 -28.31 -3.00 -2.44
C PHE A 162 -27.78 -4.38 -2.01
N THR A 163 -28.17 -5.47 -2.69
CA THR A 163 -27.67 -6.82 -2.39
C THR A 163 -26.16 -6.94 -2.57
N ASP A 164 -25.58 -6.32 -3.62
CA ASP A 164 -24.14 -6.26 -3.85
C ASP A 164 -23.40 -5.46 -2.75
N ALA A 165 -24.09 -4.58 -2.02
CA ALA A 165 -23.55 -3.83 -0.89
C ALA A 165 -23.70 -4.54 0.47
N GLY A 166 -24.55 -5.57 0.56
CA GLY A 166 -24.78 -6.36 1.77
C GLY A 166 -26.19 -6.25 2.38
N TYR A 167 -27.12 -5.55 1.74
CA TYR A 167 -28.50 -5.45 2.21
C TYR A 167 -29.17 -6.84 2.23
N GLN A 168 -29.87 -7.13 3.32
CA GLN A 168 -30.70 -8.33 3.46
C GLN A 168 -32.12 -8.03 2.97
N GLN A 169 -32.72 -8.97 2.23
CA GLN A 169 -34.10 -8.86 1.76
C GLN A 169 -35.08 -9.40 2.81
N LYS A 170 -35.89 -8.51 3.40
CA LYS A 170 -37.08 -8.91 4.15
C LYS A 170 -38.29 -8.85 3.23
N ARG A 171 -38.92 -9.99 2.95
CA ARG A 171 -40.07 -10.08 2.05
C ARG A 171 -41.39 -9.74 2.78
N SER A 172 -41.62 -8.45 2.99
CA SER A 172 -42.95 -7.92 3.28
C SER A 172 -43.78 -7.88 2.00
N PHE A 173 -44.83 -8.71 1.90
CA PHE A 173 -45.70 -8.78 0.72
C PHE A 173 -46.93 -7.87 0.78
N GLU A 174 -47.13 -7.15 1.90
CA GLU A 174 -48.38 -6.45 2.21
C GLU A 174 -48.64 -5.21 1.33
N ASP A 175 -47.59 -4.47 0.93
CA ASP A 175 -47.70 -3.22 0.15
C ASP A 175 -47.08 -3.30 -1.27
N GLY A 176 -46.70 -4.49 -1.73
CA GLY A 176 -46.17 -4.69 -3.09
C GLY A 176 -44.76 -4.14 -3.36
N VAL A 177 -44.11 -3.52 -2.38
CA VAL A 177 -42.69 -3.10 -2.40
C VAL A 177 -41.77 -4.14 -1.76
N VAL A 178 -40.49 -4.12 -2.11
CA VAL A 178 -39.44 -4.91 -1.44
C VAL A 178 -38.75 -4.03 -0.40
N ARG A 179 -38.88 -4.36 0.88
CA ARG A 179 -38.11 -3.74 1.97
C ARG A 179 -36.73 -4.40 2.08
N LEU A 180 -35.70 -3.58 2.00
CA LEU A 180 -34.30 -3.96 2.09
C LEU A 180 -33.68 -3.28 3.31
N GLU A 181 -32.95 -4.02 4.13
CA GLU A 181 -32.32 -3.50 5.35
C GLU A 181 -30.83 -3.81 5.38
N PHE A 182 -30.04 -2.86 5.91
CA PHE A 182 -28.58 -2.95 5.96
C PHE A 182 -28.05 -2.33 7.23
N ASP A 183 -27.26 -3.11 7.97
CA ASP A 183 -26.48 -2.59 9.07
C ASP A 183 -25.26 -1.83 8.55
N LEU A 184 -24.94 -0.69 9.17
CA LEU A 184 -23.85 0.19 8.73
C LEU A 184 -22.51 -0.22 9.33
N GLU A 185 -22.49 -1.13 10.31
CA GLU A 185 -21.27 -1.70 10.86
C GLU A 185 -20.50 -2.52 9.78
N PRO A 186 -19.23 -2.20 9.48
CA PRO A 186 -18.51 -2.85 8.39
C PRO A 186 -18.16 -4.32 8.69
N THR A 187 -18.84 -5.26 8.03
CA THR A 187 -18.42 -6.67 8.00
C THR A 187 -17.22 -6.88 7.08
N ASP A 188 -16.40 -7.90 7.34
CA ASP A 188 -15.30 -8.32 6.46
C ASP A 188 -15.75 -8.53 5.01
N ARG A 189 -16.94 -9.12 4.82
CA ARG A 189 -17.53 -9.33 3.50
C ARG A 189 -17.81 -8.01 2.78
N SER A 190 -18.38 -7.01 3.46
CA SER A 190 -18.59 -5.68 2.87
C SER A 190 -17.28 -4.97 2.58
N LEU A 191 -16.28 -5.05 3.47
CA LEU A 191 -14.95 -4.46 3.28
C LEU A 191 -14.21 -5.12 2.11
N ALA A 192 -14.27 -6.45 1.96
CA ALA A 192 -13.69 -7.16 0.83
C ALA A 192 -14.32 -6.74 -0.50
N VAL A 193 -15.65 -6.60 -0.55
CA VAL A 193 -16.36 -6.09 -1.74
C VAL A 193 -15.97 -4.65 -2.06
N GLN A 194 -15.88 -3.77 -1.06
CA GLN A 194 -15.46 -2.38 -1.22
C GLN A 194 -14.02 -2.28 -1.74
N ARG A 195 -13.07 -3.01 -1.14
CA ARG A 195 -11.65 -3.09 -1.56
C ARG A 195 -11.52 -3.62 -3.00
N ALA A 196 -12.38 -4.56 -3.42
CA ALA A 196 -12.41 -5.03 -4.81
C ALA A 196 -13.07 -4.03 -5.79
N ARG A 197 -14.00 -3.19 -5.34
CA ARG A 197 -14.54 -2.06 -6.14
C ARG A 197 -13.50 -0.95 -6.31
N GLU A 198 -12.81 -0.58 -5.24
CA GLU A 198 -11.67 0.35 -5.23
C GLU A 198 -10.63 -0.07 -6.27
N GLN A 199 -10.11 -1.31 -6.15
CA GLN A 199 -9.09 -1.82 -7.05
C GLN A 199 -9.52 -1.77 -8.53
N ARG A 200 -10.68 -2.31 -8.89
CA ARG A 200 -11.13 -2.32 -10.30
C ARG A 200 -11.42 -0.93 -10.87
N ALA A 201 -11.80 0.02 -10.03
CA ALA A 201 -12.00 1.42 -10.43
C ALA A 201 -10.65 2.11 -10.68
N GLU A 202 -9.72 2.05 -9.72
CA GLU A 202 -8.39 2.66 -9.80
C GLU A 202 -7.53 2.04 -10.92
N ALA A 203 -7.54 0.71 -11.06
CA ALA A 203 -6.86 0.00 -12.14
C ALA A 203 -7.32 0.48 -13.52
N ARG A 204 -8.63 0.64 -13.73
CA ARG A 204 -9.18 1.15 -15.00
C ARG A 204 -8.92 2.65 -15.19
N SER A 205 -8.87 3.41 -14.11
CA SER A 205 -8.50 4.83 -14.11
C SER A 205 -7.08 5.03 -14.64
N VAL A 206 -6.14 4.18 -14.23
CA VAL A 206 -4.77 4.14 -14.78
C VAL A 206 -4.73 3.57 -16.20
N ALA A 207 -5.51 2.52 -16.50
CA ALA A 207 -5.54 1.93 -17.84
C ALA A 207 -5.92 2.94 -18.94
N ARG A 208 -6.83 3.88 -18.68
CA ARG A 208 -7.18 4.99 -19.59
C ARG A 208 -5.96 5.86 -19.98
N LEU A 209 -5.00 6.02 -19.07
CA LEU A 209 -3.79 6.83 -19.27
C LEU A 209 -2.67 6.06 -19.98
N LEU A 210 -2.66 4.72 -19.87
CA LEU A 210 -1.61 3.86 -20.42
C LEU A 210 -2.00 3.13 -21.71
N ALA A 211 -3.30 3.01 -22.02
CA ALA A 211 -3.81 2.41 -23.24
C ALA A 211 -4.92 3.26 -23.92
N PRO A 212 -4.65 4.54 -24.26
CA PRO A 212 -5.59 5.37 -25.02
C PRO A 212 -5.72 4.92 -26.47
N GLY A 213 -6.90 5.10 -27.06
CA GLY A 213 -7.15 4.94 -28.50
C GLY A 213 -6.92 6.23 -29.31
N SER A 214 -6.83 7.39 -28.64
CA SER A 214 -6.45 8.67 -29.25
C SER A 214 -5.66 9.57 -28.30
N VAL A 215 -4.68 10.31 -28.84
CA VAL A 215 -3.76 11.19 -28.09
C VAL A 215 -3.64 12.56 -28.77
N ALA A 216 -3.84 13.64 -28.01
CA ALA A 216 -3.55 15.01 -28.44
C ALA A 216 -2.31 15.57 -27.73
N VAL A 217 -1.39 16.18 -28.48
CA VAL A 217 -0.16 16.80 -27.93
C VAL A 217 -0.29 18.32 -27.97
N VAL A 218 -0.67 18.90 -26.83
CA VAL A 218 -0.92 20.33 -26.65
C VAL A 218 0.40 21.07 -26.38
N GLY A 219 0.75 22.01 -27.26
CA GLY A 219 2.06 22.66 -27.28
C GLY A 219 3.03 22.11 -28.32
N ALA A 220 2.56 21.23 -29.23
CA ALA A 220 3.37 20.76 -30.36
C ALA A 220 3.76 21.96 -31.27
N GLY A 221 5.06 22.25 -31.35
CA GLY A 221 5.61 23.40 -32.09
C GLY A 221 6.36 23.01 -33.36
N ARG A 222 6.72 24.00 -34.19
CA ARG A 222 7.61 23.79 -35.35
C ARG A 222 9.07 23.56 -34.96
N THR A 223 9.50 24.08 -33.82
CA THR A 223 10.89 24.05 -33.36
C THR A 223 11.33 22.63 -32.98
N PRO A 224 12.32 22.03 -33.68
CA PRO A 224 12.86 20.71 -33.31
C PRO A 224 13.44 20.75 -31.88
N GLY A 225 13.27 19.65 -31.13
CA GLY A 225 13.75 19.54 -29.75
C GLY A 225 12.90 20.26 -28.68
N GLY A 226 11.91 21.07 -29.07
CA GLY A 226 10.96 21.64 -28.10
C GLY A 226 10.07 20.56 -27.47
N VAL A 227 9.80 20.65 -26.16
CA VAL A 227 9.11 19.61 -25.34
C VAL A 227 7.93 18.93 -26.06
N GLY A 228 6.90 19.69 -26.44
CA GLY A 228 5.72 19.14 -27.11
C GLY A 228 5.97 18.66 -28.55
N ARG A 229 7.04 19.12 -29.20
CA ARG A 229 7.46 18.61 -30.51
C ARG A 229 8.17 17.27 -30.38
N SER A 230 9.08 17.13 -29.41
CA SER A 230 9.79 15.88 -29.12
C SER A 230 8.82 14.76 -28.73
N ILE A 231 7.79 15.04 -27.92
CA ILE A 231 6.79 14.03 -27.54
C ILE A 231 5.92 13.60 -28.74
N LEU A 232 5.61 14.53 -29.66
CA LEU A 232 4.88 14.21 -30.90
C LEU A 232 5.71 13.28 -31.81
N ASP A 233 6.99 13.58 -32.00
CA ASP A 233 7.90 12.71 -32.76
C ASP A 233 8.06 11.34 -32.05
N ASN A 234 8.28 11.31 -30.72
CA ASN A 234 8.38 10.08 -29.92
C ASN A 234 7.15 9.15 -30.07
N LEU A 235 5.94 9.71 -30.10
CA LEU A 235 4.69 8.95 -30.29
C LEU A 235 4.58 8.37 -31.70
N ARG A 236 4.95 9.14 -32.72
CA ARG A 236 4.98 8.66 -34.12
C ARG A 236 6.04 7.57 -34.30
N ASP A 237 7.24 7.80 -33.78
CA ASP A 237 8.43 6.98 -34.06
C ASP A 237 8.44 5.67 -33.23
N ALA A 238 7.71 5.62 -32.11
CA ALA A 238 7.38 4.37 -31.42
C ALA A 238 6.34 3.50 -32.19
N GLY A 239 5.63 4.11 -33.16
CA GLY A 239 4.55 3.49 -33.91
C GLY A 239 3.26 3.36 -33.10
N PHE A 240 2.83 4.43 -32.41
CA PHE A 240 1.56 4.45 -31.65
C PHE A 240 0.38 3.99 -32.51
N THR A 241 -0.43 3.07 -31.99
CA THR A 241 -1.48 2.37 -32.76
C THR A 241 -2.81 3.12 -32.83
N GLY A 242 -3.00 4.11 -31.96
CA GLY A 242 -4.19 4.97 -31.92
C GLY A 242 -4.08 6.20 -32.82
N ARG A 243 -5.07 7.10 -32.72
CA ARG A 243 -5.10 8.34 -33.50
C ARG A 243 -4.32 9.44 -32.78
N LEU A 244 -3.46 10.15 -33.51
CA LEU A 244 -2.55 11.16 -32.96
C LEU A 244 -2.90 12.54 -33.50
N TYR A 245 -2.87 13.56 -32.64
CA TYR A 245 -3.21 14.94 -32.98
C TYR A 245 -2.18 15.93 -32.42
N ALA A 246 -1.79 16.93 -33.22
CA ALA A 246 -0.98 18.06 -32.78
C ALA A 246 -1.88 19.26 -32.47
N VAL A 247 -1.75 19.88 -31.29
CA VAL A 247 -2.61 21.02 -30.89
C VAL A 247 -1.75 22.21 -30.47
N ASN A 248 -1.87 23.32 -31.20
CA ASN A 248 -1.20 24.58 -30.89
C ASN A 248 -1.82 25.75 -31.66
N GLY A 249 -2.41 26.72 -30.95
CA GLY A 249 -3.07 27.89 -31.54
C GLY A 249 -2.20 28.75 -32.48
N ALA A 250 -0.86 28.65 -32.39
CA ALA A 250 0.05 29.35 -33.30
C ALA A 250 0.19 28.67 -34.69
N LEU A 251 -0.33 27.45 -34.88
CA LEU A 251 -0.25 26.76 -36.16
C LEU A 251 -1.21 27.36 -37.21
N GLN A 252 -0.77 27.30 -38.47
CA GLN A 252 -1.55 27.69 -39.65
C GLN A 252 -1.67 26.53 -40.67
N GLU A 253 -0.82 25.53 -40.54
CA GLU A 253 -0.85 24.30 -41.33
C GLU A 253 -1.87 23.32 -40.76
N LYS A 254 -2.48 22.50 -41.63
CA LYS A 254 -3.42 21.43 -41.23
C LYS A 254 -2.73 20.17 -40.71
N GLU A 255 -1.41 20.09 -40.83
CA GLU A 255 -0.59 18.96 -40.39
C GLU A 255 0.74 19.45 -39.82
N LEU A 256 1.28 18.71 -38.87
CA LEU A 256 2.61 18.88 -38.30
C LEU A 256 3.28 17.50 -38.27
N ALA A 257 4.43 17.34 -38.93
CA ALA A 257 5.19 16.09 -38.94
C ALA A 257 4.48 14.85 -39.56
N GLY A 258 3.44 15.06 -40.38
CA GLY A 258 2.54 14.01 -40.89
C GLY A 258 1.39 13.67 -39.95
N VAL A 259 1.17 14.46 -38.90
CA VAL A 259 0.07 14.32 -37.93
C VAL A 259 -0.94 15.46 -38.13
N PRO A 260 -2.26 15.24 -38.14
CA PRO A 260 -3.26 16.30 -38.21
C PRO A 260 -3.08 17.35 -37.10
N ALA A 261 -3.17 18.62 -37.47
CA ALA A 261 -2.88 19.77 -36.62
C ALA A 261 -4.08 20.70 -36.44
N TYR A 262 -4.32 21.08 -35.19
CA TYR A 262 -5.46 21.87 -34.72
C TYR A 262 -4.99 23.04 -33.84
N ARG A 263 -5.86 24.05 -33.63
CA ARG A 263 -5.53 25.23 -32.82
C ARG A 263 -5.94 25.06 -31.37
N SER A 264 -7.16 24.56 -31.17
CA SER A 264 -7.76 24.16 -29.90
C SER A 264 -7.96 22.64 -29.87
N VAL A 265 -8.08 22.05 -28.67
CA VAL A 265 -8.57 20.66 -28.55
C VAL A 265 -10.02 20.55 -29.03
N ARG A 266 -10.82 21.62 -28.85
CA ARG A 266 -12.22 21.74 -29.27
C ARG A 266 -12.44 21.63 -30.79
N ASP A 267 -11.39 21.87 -31.60
CA ASP A 267 -11.46 21.80 -33.06
C ASP A 267 -11.46 20.34 -33.59
N ILE A 268 -11.13 19.36 -32.73
CA ILE A 268 -10.99 17.95 -33.12
C ILE A 268 -12.38 17.31 -33.14
N GLY A 269 -12.91 16.99 -34.33
CA GLY A 269 -14.25 16.41 -34.49
C GLY A 269 -14.45 14.97 -33.96
N GLU A 270 -13.54 14.45 -33.14
CA GLU A 270 -13.55 13.09 -32.60
C GLU A 270 -13.13 13.03 -31.11
N PRO A 271 -13.54 11.98 -30.37
CA PRO A 271 -13.08 11.77 -28.99
C PRO A 271 -11.56 11.64 -28.88
N VAL A 272 -10.99 12.38 -27.92
CA VAL A 272 -9.58 12.33 -27.52
C VAL A 272 -9.48 11.66 -26.14
N ASP A 273 -8.84 10.50 -26.03
CA ASP A 273 -8.75 9.80 -24.74
C ASP A 273 -7.72 10.44 -23.80
N LEU A 274 -6.55 10.80 -24.32
CA LEU A 274 -5.41 11.35 -23.58
C LEU A 274 -4.96 12.69 -24.17
N ALA A 275 -4.71 13.69 -23.33
CA ALA A 275 -4.00 14.90 -23.74
C ALA A 275 -2.65 15.05 -23.01
N VAL A 276 -1.57 15.24 -23.77
CA VAL A 276 -0.24 15.57 -23.23
C VAL A 276 -0.05 17.07 -23.30
N ILE A 277 0.10 17.71 -22.15
CA ILE A 277 0.19 19.17 -22.02
C ILE A 277 1.65 19.58 -21.81
N ALA A 278 2.19 20.27 -22.82
CA ALA A 278 3.57 20.75 -22.90
C ALA A 278 3.63 22.26 -23.22
N VAL A 279 2.84 23.06 -22.49
CA VAL A 279 2.78 24.52 -22.58
C VAL A 279 3.31 25.17 -21.28
N PRO A 280 3.68 26.48 -21.28
CA PRO A 280 4.02 27.19 -20.04
C PRO A 280 2.91 27.09 -18.99
N ALA A 281 3.28 27.06 -17.71
CA ALA A 281 2.38 26.76 -16.58
C ALA A 281 1.13 27.65 -16.55
N GLU A 282 1.28 28.90 -16.97
CA GLU A 282 0.27 29.95 -17.02
C GLU A 282 -0.88 29.62 -17.97
N ARG A 283 -0.62 28.81 -19.02
CA ARG A 283 -1.60 28.37 -20.01
C ARG A 283 -2.13 26.96 -19.79
N VAL A 284 -1.65 26.25 -18.77
CA VAL A 284 -2.16 24.91 -18.45
C VAL A 284 -3.65 24.97 -18.04
N PRO A 285 -4.14 25.93 -17.23
CA PRO A 285 -5.56 26.01 -16.89
C PRO A 285 -6.47 26.19 -18.11
N GLU A 286 -6.04 26.96 -19.12
CA GLU A 286 -6.76 27.11 -20.40
C GLU A 286 -6.85 25.76 -21.12
N ALA A 287 -5.70 25.08 -21.32
CA ALA A 287 -5.65 23.78 -21.97
C ALA A 287 -6.45 22.69 -21.23
N VAL A 288 -6.47 22.73 -19.89
CA VAL A 288 -7.26 21.80 -19.06
C VAL A 288 -8.76 22.05 -19.23
N ALA A 289 -9.20 23.31 -19.38
CA ALA A 289 -10.59 23.64 -19.68
C ALA A 289 -11.00 23.11 -21.06
N GLU A 290 -10.18 23.33 -22.10
CA GLU A 290 -10.46 22.79 -23.44
C GLU A 290 -10.54 21.26 -23.46
N CYS A 291 -9.64 20.58 -22.75
CA CYS A 291 -9.67 19.13 -22.61
C CYS A 291 -10.93 18.65 -21.87
N GLY A 292 -11.32 19.35 -20.79
CA GLY A 292 -12.49 19.02 -19.99
C GLY A 292 -13.82 19.19 -20.73
N GLU A 293 -13.97 20.30 -21.46
CA GLU A 293 -15.12 20.56 -22.33
C GLU A 293 -15.21 19.56 -23.49
N HIS A 294 -14.06 19.12 -24.02
CA HIS A 294 -13.99 18.08 -25.07
C HIS A 294 -14.20 16.65 -24.55
N GLY A 295 -14.34 16.47 -23.23
CA GLY A 295 -14.54 15.15 -22.62
C GLY A 295 -13.31 14.24 -22.63
N VAL A 296 -12.10 14.81 -22.64
CA VAL A 296 -10.84 14.06 -22.52
C VAL A 296 -10.84 13.23 -21.25
N GLN A 297 -10.30 12.00 -21.28
CA GLN A 297 -10.38 11.09 -20.14
C GLN A 297 -9.23 11.25 -19.14
N GLY A 298 -8.06 11.70 -19.60
CA GLY A 298 -6.88 11.86 -18.75
C GLY A 298 -5.81 12.77 -19.35
N LEU A 299 -4.94 13.29 -18.49
CA LEU A 299 -3.90 14.27 -18.84
C LEU A 299 -2.51 13.81 -18.39
N VAL A 300 -1.50 14.16 -19.19
CA VAL A 300 -0.08 14.14 -18.80
C VAL A 300 0.45 15.56 -18.85
N VAL A 301 0.65 16.20 -17.70
CA VAL A 301 1.21 17.57 -17.62
C VAL A 301 2.71 17.49 -17.41
N VAL A 302 3.46 17.79 -18.47
CA VAL A 302 4.93 17.81 -18.47
C VAL A 302 5.48 19.12 -17.90
N SER A 303 4.67 20.18 -17.92
CA SER A 303 4.99 21.52 -17.42
C SER A 303 5.39 21.52 -15.94
N ALA A 304 6.56 22.07 -15.63
CA ALA A 304 6.95 22.51 -14.29
C ALA A 304 6.36 23.89 -13.96
N GLY A 305 6.69 24.45 -12.79
CA GLY A 305 6.13 25.70 -12.25
C GLY A 305 5.04 25.48 -11.20
N TYR A 306 5.13 24.38 -10.44
CA TYR A 306 4.13 23.89 -9.49
C TYR A 306 4.76 23.67 -8.10
N ALA A 307 4.37 22.63 -7.34
CA ALA A 307 4.76 22.47 -5.93
C ALA A 307 6.27 22.45 -5.65
N GLU A 308 7.08 22.06 -6.63
CA GLU A 308 8.55 22.13 -6.59
C GLU A 308 9.10 23.57 -6.58
N SER A 309 8.29 24.54 -7.00
CA SER A 309 8.57 25.97 -7.00
C SER A 309 8.16 26.69 -5.69
N GLY A 310 7.65 25.98 -4.68
CA GLY A 310 7.34 26.55 -3.36
C GLY A 310 5.85 26.78 -3.07
N PRO A 311 5.49 27.71 -2.16
CA PRO A 311 4.12 27.87 -1.66
C PRO A 311 3.07 28.18 -2.74
N GLU A 312 3.30 29.22 -3.55
CA GLU A 312 2.39 29.62 -4.64
C GLU A 312 2.21 28.49 -5.66
N GLY A 313 3.29 27.76 -5.95
CA GLY A 313 3.29 26.61 -6.85
C GLY A 313 2.49 25.42 -6.30
N ARG A 314 2.46 25.23 -4.97
CA ARG A 314 1.56 24.25 -4.31
C ARG A 314 0.09 24.65 -4.46
N GLU A 315 -0.24 25.93 -4.33
CA GLU A 315 -1.61 26.42 -4.52
C GLU A 315 -2.07 26.30 -5.98
N ARG A 316 -1.19 26.65 -6.93
CA ARG A 316 -1.39 26.40 -8.37
C ARG A 316 -1.62 24.92 -8.69
N GLN A 317 -0.92 24.02 -7.99
CA GLN A 317 -1.11 22.57 -8.13
C GLN A 317 -2.46 22.09 -7.56
N ARG A 318 -2.91 22.64 -6.43
CA ARG A 318 -4.26 22.36 -5.88
C ARG A 318 -5.35 22.76 -6.86
N GLU A 319 -5.23 23.95 -7.47
CA GLU A 319 -6.21 24.46 -8.43
C GLU A 319 -6.25 23.58 -9.69
N LEU A 320 -5.09 23.23 -10.25
CA LEU A 320 -4.97 22.29 -11.37
C LEU A 320 -5.70 20.97 -11.10
N VAL A 321 -5.46 20.35 -9.94
CA VAL A 321 -6.07 19.06 -9.59
C VAL A 321 -7.59 19.19 -9.39
N ARG A 322 -8.05 20.28 -8.77
CA ARG A 322 -9.49 20.57 -8.60
C ARG A 322 -10.17 20.73 -9.96
N GLN A 323 -9.57 21.48 -10.88
CA GLN A 323 -10.08 21.69 -12.23
C GLN A 323 -10.16 20.37 -13.01
N VAL A 324 -9.09 19.56 -12.99
CA VAL A 324 -9.03 18.24 -13.65
C VAL A 324 -10.13 17.31 -13.15
N ARG A 325 -10.26 17.15 -11.82
CA ARG A 325 -11.26 16.24 -11.23
C ARG A 325 -12.70 16.76 -11.40
N THR A 326 -12.91 18.07 -11.47
CA THR A 326 -14.23 18.66 -11.77
C THR A 326 -14.76 18.16 -13.12
N TYR A 327 -13.91 18.07 -14.15
CA TYR A 327 -14.28 17.53 -15.47
C TYR A 327 -14.31 16.00 -15.55
N GLY A 328 -14.11 15.28 -14.43
CA GLY A 328 -14.12 13.81 -14.41
C GLY A 328 -12.82 13.15 -14.91
N MET A 329 -11.76 13.94 -15.12
CA MET A 329 -10.47 13.50 -15.65
C MET A 329 -9.54 12.92 -14.54
N ARG A 330 -8.39 12.36 -14.96
CA ARG A 330 -7.22 12.05 -14.11
C ARG A 330 -5.98 12.78 -14.60
N LEU A 331 -5.00 12.98 -13.71
CA LEU A 331 -3.73 13.66 -14.02
C LEU A 331 -2.48 12.83 -13.66
N ILE A 332 -1.54 12.76 -14.59
CA ILE A 332 -0.14 12.40 -14.37
C ILE A 332 0.70 13.68 -14.44
N GLY A 333 1.48 13.96 -13.40
CA GLY A 333 2.19 15.22 -13.21
C GLY A 333 1.59 16.08 -12.08
N PRO A 334 1.73 17.42 -12.15
CA PRO A 334 2.54 18.17 -13.12
C PRO A 334 4.04 17.85 -12.97
N ASN A 335 4.90 18.48 -13.79
CA ASN A 335 6.35 18.20 -13.82
C ASN A 335 6.66 16.70 -14.12
N ALA A 336 5.78 16.02 -14.87
CA ALA A 336 5.97 14.61 -15.24
C ALA A 336 6.92 14.46 -16.42
N PHE A 337 7.78 13.43 -16.38
CA PHE A 337 8.55 13.01 -17.56
C PHE A 337 7.69 12.27 -18.60
N GLY A 338 6.50 11.80 -18.20
CA GLY A 338 5.47 11.19 -19.05
C GLY A 338 5.27 9.68 -18.82
N VAL A 339 4.63 9.02 -19.79
CA VAL A 339 4.27 7.59 -19.73
C VAL A 339 4.63 6.82 -20.99
N ILE A 340 4.88 5.52 -20.82
CA ILE A 340 5.18 4.57 -21.90
C ILE A 340 4.37 3.29 -21.68
N ASN A 341 3.85 2.71 -22.76
CA ASN A 341 3.29 1.36 -22.80
C ASN A 341 3.82 0.63 -24.03
N THR A 342 4.61 -0.43 -23.81
CA THR A 342 5.30 -1.17 -24.87
C THR A 342 4.49 -2.34 -25.42
N SER A 343 3.27 -2.57 -24.91
CA SER A 343 2.38 -3.62 -25.43
C SER A 343 2.17 -3.38 -26.94
N PRO A 344 2.36 -4.38 -27.82
CA PRO A 344 2.24 -4.21 -29.28
C PRO A 344 0.87 -3.66 -29.74
N ARG A 345 -0.15 -3.80 -28.88
CA ARG A 345 -1.52 -3.29 -29.06
C ARG A 345 -1.64 -1.77 -28.92
N THR A 346 -0.65 -1.09 -28.33
CA THR A 346 -0.71 0.34 -27.98
C THR A 346 0.50 1.12 -28.48
N ARG A 347 1.73 0.68 -28.16
CA ARG A 347 2.98 1.37 -28.53
C ARG A 347 3.02 2.85 -28.14
N LEU A 348 2.60 3.17 -26.91
CA LEU A 348 2.59 4.54 -26.39
C LEU A 348 3.99 4.96 -25.94
N ASN A 349 4.52 6.08 -26.45
CA ASN A 349 5.64 6.83 -25.85
C ASN A 349 5.24 8.30 -25.63
N ALA A 350 4.25 8.53 -24.76
CA ALA A 350 3.82 9.86 -24.34
C ALA A 350 4.77 10.42 -23.26
N SER A 351 6.07 10.45 -23.57
CA SER A 351 7.14 10.82 -22.64
C SER A 351 8.29 11.54 -23.33
N LEU A 352 9.19 12.10 -22.52
CA LEU A 352 10.45 12.69 -23.00
C LEU A 352 11.58 11.67 -23.17
N ALA A 353 11.30 10.35 -23.10
CA ALA A 353 12.28 9.31 -23.44
C ALA A 353 12.57 9.33 -24.95
N PRO A 354 13.83 9.59 -25.39
CA PRO A 354 14.16 9.80 -26.80
C PRO A 354 14.10 8.53 -27.66
N GLU A 355 14.05 7.35 -27.03
CA GLU A 355 13.91 6.06 -27.69
C GLU A 355 12.85 5.22 -26.97
N MET A 356 12.08 4.47 -27.75
CA MET A 356 11.10 3.51 -27.23
C MET A 356 11.84 2.34 -26.54
N PRO A 357 11.61 2.06 -25.25
CA PRO A 357 12.11 0.85 -24.60
C PRO A 357 11.63 -0.40 -25.33
N ARG A 358 12.41 -1.48 -25.26
CA ARG A 358 11.91 -2.79 -25.73
C ARG A 358 10.69 -3.19 -24.91
N THR A 359 9.82 -4.01 -25.51
CA THR A 359 8.75 -4.70 -24.79
C THR A 359 9.34 -5.73 -23.84
N GLY A 360 8.81 -5.79 -22.62
CA GLY A 360 9.13 -6.78 -21.60
C GLY A 360 8.06 -6.79 -20.51
N ARG A 361 8.35 -7.39 -19.35
CA ARG A 361 7.33 -7.72 -18.32
C ARG A 361 7.57 -6.99 -16.99
N ILE A 362 8.37 -5.93 -17.02
CA ILE A 362 8.67 -5.09 -15.85
C ILE A 362 7.83 -3.80 -15.90
N GLY A 363 6.96 -3.60 -14.92
CA GLY A 363 6.31 -2.31 -14.67
C GLY A 363 7.26 -1.39 -13.89
N LEU A 364 7.45 -0.16 -14.38
CA LEU A 364 8.40 0.80 -13.79
C LEU A 364 7.72 2.12 -13.38
N PHE A 365 7.86 2.51 -12.11
CA PHE A 365 7.31 3.76 -11.56
C PHE A 365 8.42 4.63 -10.98
N ALA A 366 8.46 5.92 -11.32
CA ALA A 366 9.44 6.86 -10.78
C ALA A 366 8.84 8.24 -10.50
N GLN A 367 8.98 8.73 -9.26
CA GLN A 367 8.55 10.10 -8.92
C GLN A 367 9.43 11.15 -9.63
N SER A 368 10.76 11.06 -9.47
CA SER A 368 11.70 11.89 -10.23
C SER A 368 11.88 11.43 -11.68
N GLY A 369 11.69 12.36 -12.62
CA GLY A 369 11.91 12.14 -14.05
C GLY A 369 13.34 11.77 -14.41
N ALA A 370 14.34 12.44 -13.81
CA ALA A 370 15.76 12.16 -14.06
C ALA A 370 16.15 10.73 -13.62
N ILE A 371 15.56 10.23 -12.53
CA ILE A 371 15.75 8.85 -12.07
C ILE A 371 14.98 7.87 -12.97
N GLY A 372 13.82 8.27 -13.49
CA GLY A 372 13.11 7.54 -14.56
C GLY A 372 13.99 7.33 -15.80
N ILE A 373 14.64 8.39 -16.31
CA ILE A 373 15.62 8.28 -17.41
C ILE A 373 16.73 7.30 -17.03
N ALA A 374 17.36 7.48 -15.87
CA ALA A 374 18.48 6.64 -15.45
C ALA A 374 18.10 5.15 -15.34
N LEU A 375 16.87 4.84 -14.93
CA LEU A 375 16.33 3.48 -14.89
C LEU A 375 16.04 2.94 -16.30
N LEU A 376 15.35 3.71 -17.17
CA LEU A 376 15.09 3.31 -18.56
C LEU A 376 16.38 3.08 -19.34
N SER A 377 17.37 3.98 -19.24
CA SER A 377 18.68 3.80 -19.87
C SER A 377 19.43 2.58 -19.33
N ARG A 378 19.31 2.26 -18.03
CA ARG A 378 19.92 1.05 -17.44
C ARG A 378 19.29 -0.25 -17.96
N LEU A 379 17.97 -0.26 -18.17
CA LEU A 379 17.24 -1.40 -18.74
C LEU A 379 17.44 -1.56 -20.26
N HIS A 380 17.62 -0.44 -20.98
CA HIS A 380 17.85 -0.40 -22.42
C HIS A 380 19.30 -0.77 -22.81
N ARG A 381 20.31 -0.30 -22.06
CA ARG A 381 21.72 -0.25 -22.52
C ARG A 381 22.24 -1.55 -23.13
N ARG A 382 22.68 -1.44 -24.39
CA ARG A 382 23.71 -2.30 -24.99
C ARG A 382 25.07 -1.94 -24.37
N GLY A 383 25.79 -2.94 -23.88
CA GLY A 383 27.09 -2.80 -23.20
C GLY A 383 27.10 -2.07 -21.84
N GLY A 384 28.03 -2.48 -20.97
CA GLY A 384 28.54 -1.64 -19.88
C GLY A 384 27.74 -1.59 -18.57
N GLY A 385 27.75 -2.68 -17.80
CA GLY A 385 27.59 -2.63 -16.33
C GLY A 385 26.43 -3.40 -15.70
N VAL A 386 25.45 -3.82 -16.51
CA VAL A 386 24.67 -5.07 -16.35
C VAL A 386 24.25 -5.38 -17.77
N THR A 387 24.66 -6.52 -18.31
CA THR A 387 24.42 -6.80 -19.72
C THR A 387 23.24 -7.76 -19.82
N GLY A 388 22.05 -7.16 -19.93
CA GLY A 388 20.82 -7.92 -20.11
C GLY A 388 19.65 -7.05 -20.52
N VAL A 389 19.55 -6.74 -21.81
CA VAL A 389 18.54 -5.84 -22.36
C VAL A 389 17.14 -6.35 -22.03
N THR A 390 16.44 -5.62 -21.16
CA THR A 390 15.15 -6.05 -20.63
C THR A 390 14.14 -4.94 -20.81
N GLY A 391 13.04 -5.28 -21.48
CA GLY A 391 11.97 -4.33 -21.70
C GLY A 391 11.17 -4.04 -20.43
N VAL A 392 10.61 -2.84 -20.38
CA VAL A 392 9.47 -2.57 -19.49
C VAL A 392 8.18 -3.04 -20.19
N SER A 393 7.11 -3.28 -19.44
CA SER A 393 5.74 -3.40 -19.97
C SER A 393 5.11 -2.01 -20.07
N THR A 394 5.21 -1.27 -18.96
CA THR A 394 4.72 0.09 -18.78
C THR A 394 5.72 0.89 -17.94
N PHE A 395 5.87 2.17 -18.26
CA PHE A 395 6.62 3.11 -17.43
C PHE A 395 5.76 4.34 -17.11
N VAL A 396 5.80 4.77 -15.86
CA VAL A 396 5.05 5.92 -15.35
C VAL A 396 5.97 6.83 -14.56
N SER A 397 6.21 8.04 -15.07
CA SER A 397 6.76 9.13 -14.26
C SER A 397 5.65 10.02 -13.75
N SER A 398 5.43 10.02 -12.43
CA SER A 398 4.35 10.82 -11.83
C SER A 398 4.68 12.30 -11.70
N GLY A 399 5.94 12.71 -11.92
CA GLY A 399 6.43 14.02 -11.55
C GLY A 399 6.13 14.30 -10.07
N ASN A 400 5.55 15.47 -9.81
CA ASN A 400 5.11 15.90 -8.49
C ASN A 400 4.08 14.95 -7.83
N ARG A 401 3.47 14.00 -8.57
CA ARG A 401 2.50 13.01 -8.06
C ARG A 401 1.25 13.70 -7.48
N ALA A 402 0.64 14.57 -8.29
CA ALA A 402 -0.48 15.41 -7.87
C ALA A 402 -1.87 14.84 -8.13
N ASP A 403 -2.02 13.70 -8.80
CA ASP A 403 -3.29 12.97 -8.79
C ASP A 403 -3.05 11.46 -8.79
N VAL A 404 -2.62 10.91 -9.93
CA VAL A 404 -2.22 9.49 -10.01
C VAL A 404 -0.95 9.25 -9.18
N SER A 405 -0.99 8.21 -8.35
CA SER A 405 0.06 7.83 -7.42
C SER A 405 0.56 6.41 -7.66
N GLY A 406 1.62 6.03 -6.93
CA GLY A 406 2.10 4.64 -6.93
C GLY A 406 1.05 3.64 -6.45
N ASN A 407 0.09 4.07 -5.62
CA ASN A 407 -1.01 3.20 -5.18
C ASN A 407 -1.97 2.87 -6.35
N ASP A 408 -2.35 3.86 -7.16
CA ASP A 408 -3.19 3.65 -8.35
C ASP A 408 -2.49 2.69 -9.34
N VAL A 409 -1.18 2.88 -9.54
CA VAL A 409 -0.37 2.05 -10.46
C VAL A 409 -0.20 0.61 -9.94
N LEU A 410 -0.05 0.41 -8.64
CA LEU A 410 -0.08 -0.94 -8.02
C LEU A 410 -1.44 -1.64 -8.18
N GLN A 411 -2.56 -0.90 -8.22
CA GLN A 411 -3.89 -1.47 -8.46
C GLN A 411 -4.04 -1.95 -9.92
N TYR A 412 -3.44 -1.23 -10.87
CA TYR A 412 -3.35 -1.61 -12.28
C TYR A 412 -2.45 -2.84 -12.49
N TRP A 413 -1.20 -2.81 -12.01
CA TRP A 413 -0.25 -3.91 -12.20
C TRP A 413 -0.66 -5.22 -11.51
N TYR A 414 -1.57 -5.17 -10.53
CA TYR A 414 -2.12 -6.37 -9.91
C TYR A 414 -2.77 -7.30 -10.96
N ASP A 415 -3.71 -6.78 -11.74
CA ASP A 415 -4.46 -7.55 -12.75
C ASP A 415 -3.78 -7.58 -14.14
N ASP A 416 -2.85 -6.67 -14.43
CA ASP A 416 -2.22 -6.52 -15.76
C ASP A 416 -1.45 -7.79 -16.19
N PRO A 417 -1.86 -8.50 -17.27
CA PRO A 417 -1.16 -9.70 -17.74
C PRO A 417 0.14 -9.40 -18.51
N ASP A 418 0.39 -8.14 -18.88
CA ASP A 418 1.63 -7.73 -19.55
C ASP A 418 2.76 -7.44 -18.51
N THR A 419 2.47 -7.41 -17.20
CA THR A 419 3.42 -7.10 -16.11
C THR A 419 3.56 -8.24 -15.08
N ASP A 420 4.79 -8.77 -14.91
CA ASP A 420 5.14 -9.76 -13.89
C ASP A 420 5.77 -9.14 -12.63
N VAL A 421 6.62 -8.11 -12.81
CA VAL A 421 7.43 -7.50 -11.73
C VAL A 421 7.19 -6.00 -11.68
N ALA A 422 7.01 -5.45 -10.48
CA ALA A 422 6.84 -4.03 -10.23
C ALA A 422 8.11 -3.42 -9.61
N LEU A 423 8.72 -2.43 -10.27
CA LEU A 423 9.85 -1.65 -9.77
C LEU A 423 9.40 -0.23 -9.48
N MET A 424 9.61 0.25 -8.25
CA MET A 424 9.21 1.60 -7.85
C MET A 424 10.36 2.40 -7.22
N TYR A 425 10.60 3.60 -7.75
CA TYR A 425 11.34 4.64 -7.06
C TYR A 425 10.36 5.63 -6.42
N LEU A 426 10.36 5.69 -5.09
CA LEU A 426 9.45 6.49 -4.27
C LEU A 426 10.25 7.46 -3.38
N GLU A 427 10.02 8.77 -3.51
CA GLU A 427 10.52 9.76 -2.56
C GLU A 427 9.58 9.86 -1.36
N SER A 428 8.29 9.68 -1.61
CA SER A 428 7.25 9.55 -0.59
C SER A 428 6.30 8.40 -0.93
N ILE A 429 5.90 7.65 0.10
CA ILE A 429 4.97 6.50 -0.02
C ILE A 429 3.53 6.98 -0.28
N GLY A 430 3.22 8.25 -0.01
CA GLY A 430 1.84 8.73 0.06
C GLY A 430 1.20 8.21 1.34
N ASN A 431 -0.01 7.65 1.25
CA ASN A 431 -0.71 6.99 2.37
C ASN A 431 -0.05 5.63 2.69
N PRO A 432 0.63 5.45 3.84
CA PRO A 432 1.33 4.20 4.16
C PRO A 432 0.39 3.02 4.42
N ARG A 433 -0.73 3.17 5.14
CA ARG A 433 -1.71 2.08 5.33
C ARG A 433 -2.22 1.51 4.00
N LYS A 434 -2.64 2.38 3.07
CA LYS A 434 -3.08 1.97 1.72
C LYS A 434 -1.92 1.34 0.95
N PHE A 435 -0.72 1.94 0.97
CA PHE A 435 0.44 1.35 0.29
C PHE A 435 0.76 -0.06 0.83
N THR A 436 0.88 -0.26 2.13
CA THR A 436 1.23 -1.54 2.74
C THR A 436 0.16 -2.62 2.48
N ARG A 437 -1.14 -2.25 2.50
CA ARG A 437 -2.26 -3.13 2.09
C ARG A 437 -2.14 -3.57 0.63
N LEU A 438 -1.87 -2.63 -0.28
CA LEU A 438 -1.75 -2.90 -1.71
C LEU A 438 -0.47 -3.69 -2.03
N ALA A 439 0.64 -3.33 -1.39
CA ALA A 439 1.92 -4.00 -1.49
C ALA A 439 1.81 -5.46 -1.09
N ARG A 440 1.24 -5.80 0.09
CA ARG A 440 1.05 -7.21 0.50
C ARG A 440 0.22 -8.00 -0.50
N ARG A 441 -0.88 -7.43 -1.01
CA ARG A 441 -1.73 -8.11 -2.01
C ARG A 441 -1.01 -8.32 -3.34
N THR A 442 -0.27 -7.32 -3.83
CA THR A 442 0.48 -7.43 -5.09
C THR A 442 1.69 -8.35 -4.93
N ALA A 443 2.49 -8.20 -3.89
CA ALA A 443 3.66 -9.04 -3.58
C ALA A 443 3.30 -10.53 -3.42
N ALA A 444 2.09 -10.88 -2.97
CA ALA A 444 1.66 -12.27 -2.93
C ALA A 444 1.61 -12.93 -4.34
N ALA A 445 1.34 -12.14 -5.38
CA ALA A 445 1.22 -12.60 -6.78
C ALA A 445 2.43 -12.27 -7.66
N LYS A 446 3.02 -11.07 -7.49
CA LYS A 446 3.96 -10.42 -8.40
C LYS A 446 5.06 -9.69 -7.60
N PRO A 447 6.35 -9.92 -7.85
CA PRO A 447 7.42 -9.30 -7.06
C PRO A 447 7.38 -7.77 -7.11
N LEU A 448 7.48 -7.13 -5.94
CA LEU A 448 7.47 -5.68 -5.77
C LEU A 448 8.79 -5.21 -5.16
N VAL A 449 9.64 -4.59 -5.99
CA VAL A 449 10.94 -4.04 -5.57
C VAL A 449 10.84 -2.53 -5.44
N VAL A 450 11.32 -1.98 -4.32
CA VAL A 450 11.18 -0.56 -3.99
C VAL A 450 12.50 0.05 -3.53
N VAL A 451 12.87 1.17 -4.16
CA VAL A 451 13.85 2.12 -3.62
C VAL A 451 13.11 3.31 -3.02
N GLN A 452 13.31 3.53 -1.73
CA GLN A 452 12.90 4.78 -1.08
C GLN A 452 14.03 5.81 -1.18
N GLY A 453 13.76 6.91 -1.89
CA GLY A 453 14.61 8.10 -1.95
C GLY A 453 14.46 9.01 -0.73
N ALA A 454 15.07 10.21 -0.77
CA ALA A 454 14.90 11.30 0.20
C ALA A 454 15.04 10.95 1.70
N ARG A 455 15.70 9.83 2.05
CA ARG A 455 15.69 9.15 3.36
C ARG A 455 16.01 10.02 4.60
N HIS A 456 16.76 11.10 4.41
CA HIS A 456 17.18 12.03 5.47
C HIS A 456 16.81 13.49 5.14
N GLY A 457 16.07 13.72 4.05
CA GLY A 457 15.64 15.05 3.65
C GLY A 457 14.34 15.41 4.34
N GLY A 458 14.38 16.29 5.34
CA GLY A 458 13.20 16.85 6.03
C GLY A 458 12.33 17.78 5.16
N ALA A 459 12.37 17.63 3.83
CA ALA A 459 11.56 18.40 2.90
C ALA A 459 10.14 17.80 2.81
N ALA A 460 9.12 18.65 2.82
CA ALA A 460 7.74 18.21 2.63
C ALA A 460 7.55 17.58 1.23
N PRO A 461 6.79 16.47 1.10
CA PRO A 461 6.51 15.86 -0.20
C PRO A 461 5.83 16.84 -1.18
N GLN A 462 6.30 16.89 -2.42
CA GLN A 462 5.81 17.83 -3.46
C GLN A 462 4.45 17.45 -4.08
N GLY A 463 3.83 16.34 -3.64
CA GLY A 463 2.57 15.81 -4.19
C GLY A 463 1.35 16.09 -3.33
N HIS A 464 0.44 15.12 -3.27
CA HIS A 464 -0.67 15.12 -2.30
C HIS A 464 -0.19 15.42 -0.88
N ALA A 465 -0.94 16.25 -0.15
CA ALA A 465 -0.77 16.39 1.29
C ALA A 465 -1.10 15.06 1.98
N VAL A 466 -0.19 14.56 2.83
CA VAL A 466 -0.42 13.35 3.62
C VAL A 466 0.15 13.56 5.01
N ARG A 467 -0.52 13.00 6.04
CA ARG A 467 0.01 12.95 7.40
C ARG A 467 1.41 12.32 7.37
N ALA A 468 2.42 13.03 7.88
CA ALA A 468 3.74 12.46 8.08
C ALA A 468 3.66 11.35 9.13
N THR A 469 4.29 10.20 8.85
CA THR A 469 4.48 9.16 9.86
C THR A 469 5.48 9.66 10.91
N ARG A 470 5.20 9.37 12.18
CA ARG A 470 6.07 9.65 13.33
C ARG A 470 7.01 8.46 13.63
N LEU A 471 6.80 7.32 12.97
CA LEU A 471 7.60 6.11 13.15
C LEU A 471 9.04 6.29 12.62
N PRO A 472 10.05 5.69 13.28
CA PRO A 472 11.40 5.63 12.76
C PRO A 472 11.48 5.00 11.36
N HIS A 473 12.42 5.48 10.54
CA HIS A 473 12.65 4.94 9.19
C HIS A 473 12.99 3.43 9.19
N ALA A 474 13.63 2.92 10.25
CA ALA A 474 13.86 1.49 10.44
C ALA A 474 12.55 0.70 10.61
N THR A 475 11.61 1.21 11.43
CA THR A 475 10.28 0.65 11.61
C THR A 475 9.52 0.60 10.28
N VAL A 476 9.46 1.71 9.54
CA VAL A 476 8.82 1.76 8.21
C VAL A 476 9.47 0.76 7.24
N SER A 477 10.81 0.59 7.31
CA SER A 477 11.54 -0.40 6.50
C SER A 477 11.15 -1.86 6.83
N ALA A 478 10.91 -2.16 8.11
CA ALA A 478 10.46 -3.48 8.56
C ALA A 478 9.01 -3.77 8.12
N LEU A 479 8.09 -2.82 8.30
CA LEU A 479 6.68 -2.95 7.90
C LEU A 479 6.53 -3.16 6.39
N LEU A 480 7.35 -2.49 5.57
CA LEU A 480 7.39 -2.72 4.11
C LEU A 480 7.82 -4.15 3.77
N ARG A 481 8.89 -4.67 4.38
CA ARG A 481 9.35 -6.05 4.15
C ARG A 481 8.30 -7.09 4.57
N GLN A 482 7.54 -6.83 5.63
CA GLN A 482 6.43 -7.69 6.08
C GLN A 482 5.23 -7.69 5.11
N ALA A 483 5.13 -6.68 4.24
CA ALA A 483 4.21 -6.65 3.11
C ALA A 483 4.83 -7.19 1.80
N GLY A 484 5.91 -7.98 1.89
CA GLY A 484 6.56 -8.62 0.74
C GLY A 484 7.32 -7.64 -0.16
N VAL A 485 7.54 -6.41 0.28
CA VAL A 485 8.30 -5.41 -0.48
C VAL A 485 9.79 -5.74 -0.39
N ILE A 486 10.37 -6.02 -1.55
CA ILE A 486 11.82 -6.18 -1.72
C ILE A 486 12.45 -4.78 -1.68
N ARG A 487 12.72 -4.33 -0.45
CA ARG A 487 13.25 -2.99 -0.18
C ARG A 487 14.77 -2.98 -0.33
N VAL A 488 15.25 -2.35 -1.40
CA VAL A 488 16.68 -2.19 -1.73
C VAL A 488 17.15 -0.74 -1.55
N ASP A 489 18.47 -0.53 -1.56
CA ASP A 489 19.07 0.74 -1.15
C ASP A 489 19.52 1.63 -2.31
N THR A 490 19.71 1.07 -3.51
CA THR A 490 20.17 1.80 -4.68
C THR A 490 19.35 1.54 -5.94
N ILE A 491 19.36 2.52 -6.85
CA ILE A 491 18.86 2.42 -8.24
C ILE A 491 19.54 1.26 -9.01
N THR A 492 20.73 0.84 -8.57
CA THR A 492 21.46 -0.31 -9.10
C THR A 492 20.80 -1.61 -8.68
N GLU A 493 20.57 -1.81 -7.38
CA GLU A 493 19.92 -3.01 -6.84
C GLU A 493 18.46 -3.16 -7.30
N LEU A 494 17.75 -2.04 -7.53
CA LEU A 494 16.39 -2.05 -8.07
C LEU A 494 16.32 -2.75 -9.43
N VAL A 495 17.30 -2.47 -10.29
CA VAL A 495 17.45 -3.13 -11.59
C VAL A 495 17.99 -4.55 -11.41
N ASP A 496 19.02 -4.75 -10.58
CA ASP A 496 19.67 -6.05 -10.40
C ASP A 496 18.72 -7.14 -9.89
N ALA A 497 17.88 -6.81 -8.89
CA ALA A 497 16.84 -7.70 -8.38
C ALA A 497 15.67 -7.84 -9.39
N GLY A 498 15.22 -6.74 -10.00
CA GLY A 498 14.16 -6.76 -11.00
C GLY A 498 14.47 -7.64 -12.21
N LEU A 499 15.73 -7.63 -12.67
CA LEU A 499 16.22 -8.47 -13.77
C LEU A 499 16.18 -9.96 -13.42
N LEU A 500 16.48 -10.34 -12.18
CA LEU A 500 16.39 -11.73 -11.72
C LEU A 500 14.93 -12.18 -11.65
N LEU A 501 14.11 -11.41 -10.94
CA LEU A 501 12.71 -11.73 -10.64
C LEU A 501 11.81 -11.78 -11.88
N ALA A 502 12.18 -11.09 -12.96
CA ALA A 502 11.44 -11.08 -14.23
C ALA A 502 11.95 -12.08 -15.27
N ARG A 503 12.98 -12.89 -14.94
CA ARG A 503 13.66 -13.80 -15.88
C ARG A 503 13.94 -15.21 -15.34
N GLN A 504 13.81 -15.44 -14.03
CA GLN A 504 14.17 -16.71 -13.38
C GLN A 504 13.11 -17.11 -12.33
N PRO A 505 12.93 -18.42 -12.07
CA PRO A 505 12.04 -18.89 -11.01
C PRO A 505 12.54 -18.45 -9.62
N LEU A 506 11.62 -18.36 -8.66
CA LEU A 506 12.00 -18.09 -7.27
C LEU A 506 12.75 -19.31 -6.69
N PRO A 507 13.90 -19.12 -6.02
CA PRO A 507 14.61 -20.21 -5.38
C PRO A 507 13.79 -20.80 -4.22
N THR A 508 13.85 -22.11 -4.05
CA THR A 508 13.14 -22.86 -3.00
C THR A 508 13.70 -22.63 -1.59
N GLY A 509 14.96 -22.19 -1.50
CA GLY A 509 15.71 -22.03 -0.26
C GLY A 509 17.05 -21.30 -0.48
N PRO A 510 17.92 -21.25 0.54
CA PRO A 510 19.14 -20.44 0.51
C PRO A 510 20.37 -21.14 -0.09
N ARG A 511 20.26 -22.38 -0.60
CA ARG A 511 21.42 -23.21 -0.97
C ARG A 511 21.89 -22.91 -2.39
N VAL A 512 23.17 -22.59 -2.57
CA VAL A 512 23.71 -22.09 -3.86
C VAL A 512 24.83 -22.98 -4.37
N ALA A 513 24.66 -23.57 -5.55
CA ALA A 513 25.78 -24.17 -6.29
C ALA A 513 26.58 -23.07 -7.01
N ILE A 514 27.91 -23.13 -6.94
CA ILE A 514 28.81 -22.21 -7.64
C ILE A 514 29.67 -23.04 -8.59
N LEU A 515 29.70 -22.69 -9.88
CA LEU A 515 30.53 -23.38 -10.89
C LEU A 515 31.10 -22.38 -11.90
N GLY A 516 32.27 -22.65 -12.47
CA GLY A 516 32.82 -21.78 -13.52
C GLY A 516 34.30 -21.97 -13.82
N ASN A 517 34.86 -21.14 -14.69
CA ASN A 517 36.24 -21.28 -15.20
C ASN A 517 37.28 -20.40 -14.44
N SER A 518 36.98 -20.03 -13.19
CA SER A 518 37.85 -19.18 -12.36
C SER A 518 37.63 -19.45 -10.87
N GLU A 519 38.60 -20.11 -10.24
CA GLU A 519 38.67 -20.33 -8.78
C GLU A 519 38.48 -19.02 -8.00
N SER A 520 39.25 -17.97 -8.30
CA SER A 520 39.18 -16.68 -7.58
C SER A 520 37.78 -16.06 -7.63
N LEU A 521 37.09 -16.12 -8.77
CA LEU A 521 35.74 -15.57 -8.91
C LEU A 521 34.69 -16.46 -8.23
N GLY A 522 34.93 -17.78 -8.19
CA GLY A 522 34.15 -18.73 -7.39
C GLY A 522 34.26 -18.47 -5.89
N LEU A 523 35.46 -18.21 -5.38
CA LEU A 523 35.70 -17.87 -3.97
C LEU A 523 35.06 -16.52 -3.58
N LEU A 524 35.21 -15.48 -4.40
CA LEU A 524 34.52 -14.20 -4.17
C LEU A 524 33.00 -14.36 -4.16
N THR A 525 32.46 -15.25 -4.99
CA THR A 525 31.02 -15.58 -5.00
C THR A 525 30.61 -16.34 -3.73
N TYR A 526 31.45 -17.25 -3.24
CA TYR A 526 31.23 -18.02 -2.01
C TYR A 526 31.20 -17.11 -0.77
N ASP A 527 32.19 -16.22 -0.62
CA ASP A 527 32.26 -15.27 0.48
C ASP A 527 31.10 -14.26 0.43
N ALA A 528 30.73 -13.78 -0.76
CA ALA A 528 29.55 -12.94 -0.94
C ALA A 528 28.25 -13.66 -0.52
N CYS A 529 28.12 -14.96 -0.80
CA CYS A 529 26.95 -15.75 -0.40
C CYS A 529 26.84 -15.84 1.12
N LEU A 530 27.94 -16.17 1.82
CA LEU A 530 27.98 -16.18 3.28
C LEU A 530 27.66 -14.80 3.87
N ALA A 531 28.22 -13.73 3.29
CA ALA A 531 27.97 -12.34 3.71
C ALA A 531 26.53 -11.85 3.46
N GLN A 532 25.72 -12.58 2.69
CA GLN A 532 24.28 -12.31 2.50
C GLN A 532 23.36 -13.33 3.20
N GLY A 533 23.92 -14.28 3.96
CA GLY A 533 23.16 -15.31 4.68
C GLY A 533 22.70 -16.49 3.81
N LEU A 534 23.28 -16.65 2.61
CA LEU A 534 23.06 -17.82 1.76
C LEU A 534 23.99 -18.98 2.17
N GLN A 535 23.68 -20.18 1.69
CA GLN A 535 24.39 -21.43 2.00
C GLN A 535 25.10 -21.94 0.73
N PRO A 536 26.28 -21.41 0.38
CA PRO A 536 26.99 -21.85 -0.80
C PRO A 536 27.60 -23.25 -0.61
N LEU A 537 27.52 -24.07 -1.65
CA LEU A 537 28.29 -25.31 -1.78
C LEU A 537 29.74 -24.99 -2.18
N PRO A 538 30.71 -25.89 -1.94
CA PRO A 538 32.09 -25.72 -2.39
C PRO A 538 32.15 -25.42 -3.91
N PRO A 539 32.84 -24.34 -4.36
CA PRO A 539 32.85 -23.97 -5.78
C PRO A 539 33.46 -25.04 -6.67
N ARG A 540 32.78 -25.37 -7.78
CA ARG A 540 33.27 -26.27 -8.82
C ARG A 540 34.02 -25.48 -9.88
N ASP A 541 35.35 -25.39 -9.73
CA ASP A 541 36.21 -24.91 -10.82
C ASP A 541 36.20 -25.92 -11.99
N LEU A 542 36.02 -25.40 -13.20
CA LEU A 542 36.11 -26.10 -14.47
C LEU A 542 37.46 -25.86 -15.16
N THR A 543 38.33 -25.04 -14.53
CA THR A 543 39.59 -24.49 -15.03
C THR A 543 39.42 -23.49 -16.18
N THR A 544 40.44 -22.67 -16.40
CA THR A 544 40.44 -21.62 -17.45
C THR A 544 40.33 -22.17 -18.88
N GLY A 545 40.52 -23.48 -19.08
CA GLY A 545 40.38 -24.17 -20.36
C GLY A 545 38.97 -24.71 -20.67
N ALA A 546 37.99 -24.52 -19.78
CA ALA A 546 36.64 -25.07 -19.92
C ALA A 546 35.95 -24.64 -21.23
N SER A 547 35.40 -25.61 -21.96
CA SER A 547 34.58 -25.38 -23.14
C SER A 547 33.12 -25.07 -22.78
N ALA A 548 32.36 -24.56 -23.75
CA ALA A 548 30.91 -24.36 -23.58
C ALA A 548 30.18 -25.67 -23.20
N GLU A 549 30.63 -26.82 -23.69
CA GLU A 549 30.06 -28.13 -23.35
C GLU A 549 30.34 -28.51 -21.89
N ASP A 550 31.53 -28.19 -21.35
CA ASP A 550 31.86 -28.43 -19.94
C ASP A 550 30.95 -27.59 -19.02
N PHE A 551 30.70 -26.33 -19.38
CA PHE A 551 29.72 -25.47 -18.70
C PHE A 551 28.29 -26.05 -18.80
N ARG A 552 27.86 -26.55 -19.97
CA ARG A 552 26.54 -27.18 -20.16
C ARG A 552 26.37 -28.40 -19.26
N ALA A 553 27.35 -29.29 -19.25
CA ALA A 553 27.34 -30.51 -18.44
C ALA A 553 27.39 -30.22 -16.93
N ALA A 554 28.21 -29.25 -16.50
CA ALA A 554 28.28 -28.84 -15.11
C ALA A 554 26.99 -28.18 -14.62
N LEU A 555 26.38 -27.29 -15.42
CA LEU A 555 25.11 -26.63 -15.09
C LEU A 555 23.95 -27.62 -15.08
N ALA A 556 23.84 -28.52 -16.06
CA ALA A 556 22.79 -29.54 -16.08
C ALA A 556 22.87 -30.47 -14.85
N HIS A 557 24.07 -30.84 -14.41
CA HIS A 557 24.26 -31.62 -13.19
C HIS A 557 23.86 -30.83 -11.93
N ALA A 558 24.28 -29.56 -11.81
CA ALA A 558 23.91 -28.72 -10.66
C ALA A 558 22.40 -28.46 -10.58
N LEU A 559 21.72 -28.26 -11.71
CA LEU A 559 20.26 -28.08 -11.74
C LEU A 559 19.51 -29.36 -11.31
N ALA A 560 20.04 -30.53 -11.65
CA ALA A 560 19.50 -31.83 -11.23
C ALA A 560 19.81 -32.22 -9.77
N ASP A 561 20.74 -31.54 -9.09
CA ASP A 561 21.16 -31.86 -7.73
C ASP A 561 20.28 -31.16 -6.67
N ASP A 562 19.50 -31.94 -5.92
CA ASP A 562 18.63 -31.46 -4.86
C ASP A 562 19.38 -30.87 -3.65
N ALA A 563 20.72 -30.94 -3.61
CA ALA A 563 21.55 -30.23 -2.63
C ALA A 563 21.51 -28.70 -2.79
N CYS A 564 21.15 -28.15 -3.96
CA CYS A 564 21.05 -26.71 -4.19
C CYS A 564 19.63 -26.24 -4.57
N ASP A 565 19.33 -24.98 -4.27
CA ASP A 565 18.10 -24.25 -4.62
C ASP A 565 18.33 -23.25 -5.77
N ALA A 566 19.58 -22.88 -6.06
CA ALA A 566 20.01 -21.91 -7.06
C ALA A 566 21.42 -22.21 -7.60
N VAL A 567 21.75 -21.72 -8.80
CA VAL A 567 23.08 -21.88 -9.42
C VAL A 567 23.67 -20.54 -9.86
N VAL A 568 24.91 -20.25 -9.45
CA VAL A 568 25.70 -19.10 -9.92
C VAL A 568 26.87 -19.60 -10.77
N VAL A 569 26.92 -19.13 -12.01
CA VAL A 569 27.95 -19.48 -13.00
C VAL A 569 28.98 -18.36 -13.09
N THR A 570 30.24 -18.63 -12.80
CA THR A 570 31.34 -17.67 -12.90
C THR A 570 32.07 -17.81 -14.25
N ALA A 571 32.23 -16.71 -14.99
CA ALA A 571 32.77 -16.70 -16.35
C ALA A 571 33.83 -15.61 -16.55
N ILE A 572 35.05 -16.03 -16.90
CA ILE A 572 36.12 -15.16 -17.41
C ILE A 572 36.40 -15.45 -18.89
N PRO A 573 36.95 -14.48 -19.67
CA PRO A 573 37.18 -14.66 -21.10
C PRO A 573 38.15 -15.80 -21.43
N ALA A 574 37.82 -16.59 -22.45
CA ALA A 574 38.76 -17.53 -23.05
C ALA A 574 39.90 -16.79 -23.78
N VAL A 575 41.11 -17.36 -23.76
CA VAL A 575 42.30 -16.78 -24.41
C VAL A 575 42.30 -17.10 -25.91
N GLY A 576 41.47 -16.39 -26.69
CA GLY A 576 41.30 -16.62 -28.13
C GLY A 576 40.37 -15.64 -28.84
N GLU A 577 39.75 -16.08 -29.94
CA GLU A 577 38.78 -15.30 -30.72
C GLU A 577 37.46 -15.12 -29.94
N ARG A 578 37.27 -13.91 -29.41
CA ARG A 578 36.32 -13.65 -28.30
C ARG A 578 34.84 -13.81 -28.68
N SER A 579 34.44 -13.41 -29.89
CA SER A 579 33.02 -13.28 -30.25
C SER A 579 32.30 -14.63 -30.43
N ALA A 580 32.96 -15.62 -31.04
CA ALA A 580 32.35 -16.93 -31.27
C ALA A 580 32.23 -17.77 -29.99
N ALA A 581 33.22 -17.65 -29.09
CA ALA A 581 33.22 -18.34 -27.80
C ALA A 581 32.09 -17.86 -26.88
N ASP A 582 31.89 -16.54 -26.78
CA ASP A 582 30.81 -15.92 -25.99
C ASP A 582 29.41 -16.42 -26.43
N ALA A 583 29.17 -16.50 -27.74
CA ALA A 583 27.89 -16.98 -28.28
C ALA A 583 27.65 -18.47 -28.02
N ALA A 584 28.68 -19.31 -28.17
CA ALA A 584 28.60 -20.74 -27.88
C ALA A 584 28.35 -21.01 -26.39
N LEU A 585 29.01 -20.26 -25.50
CA LEU A 585 28.79 -20.34 -24.06
C LEU A 585 27.38 -19.87 -23.66
N ALA A 586 26.85 -18.81 -24.28
CA ALA A 586 25.47 -18.37 -24.04
C ALA A 586 24.44 -19.46 -24.38
N GLU A 587 24.63 -20.18 -25.49
CA GLU A 587 23.72 -21.24 -25.93
C GLU A 587 23.84 -22.52 -25.07
N ALA A 588 25.06 -22.88 -24.65
CA ALA A 588 25.28 -23.94 -23.68
C ALA A 588 24.55 -23.69 -22.35
N LEU A 589 24.63 -22.46 -21.83
CA LEU A 589 23.97 -22.11 -20.57
C LEU A 589 22.44 -22.07 -20.72
N ARG A 590 21.91 -21.51 -21.82
CA ARG A 590 20.46 -21.56 -22.14
C ARG A 590 19.93 -22.98 -22.22
N SER A 591 20.55 -23.83 -23.03
CA SER A 591 20.07 -25.19 -23.29
C SER A 591 20.06 -26.08 -22.03
N ALA A 592 21.05 -25.92 -21.14
CA ALA A 592 21.03 -26.58 -19.83
C ALA A 592 19.92 -26.03 -18.90
N SER A 593 19.73 -24.70 -18.86
CA SER A 593 18.67 -24.06 -18.04
C SER A 593 17.25 -24.43 -18.49
N ALA A 594 17.02 -24.48 -19.81
CA ALA A 594 15.73 -24.87 -20.40
C ALA A 594 15.37 -26.34 -20.09
N ALA A 595 16.35 -27.23 -19.96
CA ALA A 595 16.14 -28.64 -19.64
C ALA A 595 15.74 -28.90 -18.17
N ALA A 596 16.07 -27.99 -17.25
CA ALA A 596 15.78 -28.12 -15.81
C ALA A 596 15.28 -26.80 -15.19
N PRO A 597 14.10 -26.30 -15.60
CA PRO A 597 13.65 -24.91 -15.39
C PRO A 597 13.11 -24.62 -13.97
N ALA A 598 13.53 -25.37 -12.95
CA ALA A 598 13.01 -25.27 -11.59
C ALA A 598 13.81 -24.31 -10.69
N LYS A 599 15.14 -24.21 -10.89
CA LYS A 599 16.07 -23.45 -10.03
C LYS A 599 16.61 -22.23 -10.80
N PRO A 600 16.75 -21.04 -10.18
CA PRO A 600 17.32 -19.88 -10.84
C PRO A 600 18.80 -20.08 -11.18
N VAL A 601 19.17 -19.66 -12.39
CA VAL A 601 20.55 -19.56 -12.88
C VAL A 601 20.94 -18.10 -13.01
N LEU A 602 22.15 -17.74 -12.56
CA LEU A 602 22.73 -16.41 -12.68
C LEU A 602 24.15 -16.52 -13.27
N VAL A 603 24.60 -15.54 -14.06
CA VAL A 603 26.00 -15.43 -14.50
C VAL A 603 26.70 -14.26 -13.82
N VAL A 604 27.91 -14.50 -13.32
CA VAL A 604 28.88 -13.48 -12.89
C VAL A 604 30.01 -13.43 -13.91
N HIS A 605 30.27 -12.27 -14.49
CA HIS A 605 31.26 -12.12 -15.56
C HIS A 605 32.21 -10.93 -15.34
N VAL A 606 33.44 -11.04 -15.84
CA VAL A 606 34.42 -9.94 -15.86
C VAL A 606 34.70 -9.56 -17.32
N GLU A 607 34.43 -8.30 -17.68
CA GLU A 607 34.58 -7.69 -19.02
C GLU A 607 33.85 -8.35 -20.22
N LEU A 608 33.20 -9.52 -20.05
CA LEU A 608 32.43 -10.20 -21.10
C LEU A 608 31.09 -9.53 -21.43
N GLY A 609 31.14 -8.41 -22.16
CA GLY A 609 29.93 -7.75 -22.67
C GLY A 609 29.14 -8.58 -23.68
N GLY A 610 29.83 -9.36 -24.53
CA GLY A 610 29.23 -10.13 -25.63
C GLY A 610 28.35 -11.29 -25.13
N LEU A 611 28.91 -12.15 -24.27
CA LEU A 611 28.23 -13.26 -23.60
C LEU A 611 26.88 -12.83 -23.02
N ALA A 612 26.88 -11.71 -22.32
CA ALA A 612 25.75 -11.23 -21.55
C ALA A 612 24.68 -10.51 -22.41
N GLU A 613 25.07 -9.88 -23.53
CA GLU A 613 24.11 -9.51 -24.59
C GLU A 613 23.50 -10.76 -25.25
N ALA A 614 24.32 -11.79 -25.53
CA ALA A 614 23.87 -13.03 -26.15
C ALA A 614 22.87 -13.80 -25.26
N LEU A 615 23.06 -13.82 -23.92
CA LEU A 615 22.16 -14.46 -22.94
C LEU A 615 20.75 -13.81 -22.82
N SER A 616 20.45 -12.76 -23.59
CA SER A 616 19.38 -11.81 -23.28
C SER A 616 18.30 -11.58 -24.35
N ALA A 617 17.97 -12.60 -25.15
CA ALA A 617 16.94 -12.53 -26.20
C ALA A 617 15.73 -13.48 -25.95
N ALA A 618 14.64 -12.94 -25.36
CA ALA A 618 13.32 -13.57 -25.11
C ALA A 618 13.29 -14.86 -24.22
N ALA A 619 12.29 -15.15 -23.36
CA ALA A 619 11.12 -14.37 -22.90
C ALA A 619 10.71 -14.60 -21.41
N SER A 620 9.54 -15.19 -21.10
CA SER A 620 8.76 -14.94 -19.85
C SER A 620 9.02 -15.89 -18.67
N THR A 621 8.74 -15.43 -17.43
CA THR A 621 8.72 -16.28 -16.21
C THR A 621 7.55 -15.99 -15.26
N ALA A 622 6.33 -15.87 -15.77
CA ALA A 622 5.12 -15.86 -14.93
C ALA A 622 5.12 -17.11 -14.00
N PRO A 623 4.86 -16.96 -12.68
CA PRO A 623 5.10 -18.04 -11.72
C PRO A 623 4.12 -19.21 -11.88
N THR A 624 4.61 -20.35 -12.37
CA THR A 624 3.85 -21.60 -12.46
C THR A 624 3.48 -22.12 -11.08
N GLY A 625 2.23 -21.92 -10.67
CA GLY A 625 1.67 -22.59 -9.50
C GLY A 625 1.50 -24.08 -9.76
N GLY A 626 1.92 -24.92 -8.80
CA GLY A 626 1.59 -26.34 -8.80
C GLY A 626 0.08 -26.51 -8.73
N ALA A 627 -0.51 -27.19 -9.73
CA ALA A 627 -1.96 -27.26 -9.89
C ALA A 627 -2.61 -28.20 -8.86
N ALA A 628 -2.87 -27.68 -7.66
CA ALA A 628 -3.86 -28.27 -6.77
C ALA A 628 -5.25 -28.18 -7.45
N SER A 629 -5.87 -29.32 -7.71
CA SER A 629 -7.15 -29.39 -8.41
C SER A 629 -8.28 -28.83 -7.52
N VAL A 630 -8.65 -27.57 -7.74
CA VAL A 630 -9.82 -26.96 -7.11
C VAL A 630 -11.07 -27.68 -7.63
N GLY A 631 -11.68 -28.49 -6.78
CA GLY A 631 -12.88 -29.25 -7.14
C GLY A 631 -14.05 -28.31 -7.43
N THR A 632 -14.72 -28.55 -8.56
CA THR A 632 -15.97 -27.86 -8.92
C THR A 632 -17.03 -28.12 -7.84
N PRO A 633 -17.72 -27.09 -7.30
CA PRO A 633 -18.81 -27.33 -6.36
C PRO A 633 -19.99 -28.04 -7.05
N PRO A 634 -20.73 -28.92 -6.35
CA PRO A 634 -21.87 -29.63 -6.93
C PRO A 634 -23.10 -28.72 -7.00
N ASP A 635 -23.57 -28.39 -8.21
CA ASP A 635 -24.82 -27.67 -8.41
C ASP A 635 -26.05 -28.53 -8.03
N GLY A 636 -26.90 -27.98 -7.16
CA GLY A 636 -28.11 -28.63 -6.65
C GLY A 636 -29.39 -28.09 -7.30
N ALA A 637 -30.18 -28.99 -7.89
CA ALA A 637 -31.50 -28.80 -8.52
C ALA A 637 -32.41 -27.72 -7.88
N THR A 638 -33.18 -26.94 -8.66
CA THR A 638 -34.56 -27.25 -9.14
C THR A 638 -35.12 -26.01 -9.91
N ALA A 639 -36.18 -26.05 -10.73
CA ALA A 639 -36.91 -27.10 -11.48
C ALA A 639 -37.92 -26.41 -12.46
N ASP A 640 -38.49 -27.18 -13.41
CA ASP A 640 -39.72 -26.92 -14.21
C ASP A 640 -39.82 -25.65 -15.10
N ALA A 641 -40.53 -25.64 -16.25
CA ALA A 641 -41.08 -26.66 -17.16
C ALA A 641 -41.30 -25.97 -18.55
N THR A 642 -41.53 -26.61 -19.71
CA THR A 642 -42.71 -27.41 -20.12
C THR A 642 -42.54 -28.03 -21.54
N THR A 643 -43.39 -29.02 -21.89
CA THR A 643 -43.82 -29.42 -23.27
C THR A 643 -42.75 -29.84 -24.30
N SER A 644 -42.56 -31.16 -24.57
CA SER A 644 -43.25 -31.98 -25.63
C SER A 644 -42.63 -31.82 -27.04
N VAL A 645 -42.40 -32.81 -27.93
CA VAL A 645 -42.76 -34.24 -28.16
C VAL A 645 -41.55 -34.89 -28.89
N GLY A 646 -41.24 -36.19 -28.93
CA GLY A 646 -41.81 -37.44 -28.39
C GLY A 646 -41.52 -38.65 -29.33
N ALA A 647 -41.96 -39.87 -28.96
CA ALA A 647 -41.89 -41.14 -29.73
C ALA A 647 -40.51 -41.72 -30.15
N THR A 648 -40.12 -42.79 -29.47
CA THR A 648 -39.43 -44.00 -30.02
C THR A 648 -40.47 -45.16 -30.04
N PRO A 649 -40.21 -46.41 -30.53
CA PRO A 649 -38.94 -47.03 -30.96
C PRO A 649 -39.01 -47.85 -32.29
N ASP A 650 -37.95 -48.63 -32.56
CA ASP A 650 -37.82 -49.85 -33.42
C ASP A 650 -38.28 -49.77 -34.92
N ALA A 651 -37.54 -50.25 -35.93
CA ALA A 651 -36.79 -51.50 -35.99
C ALA A 651 -35.87 -51.62 -37.25
N THR A 652 -35.05 -52.69 -37.29
CA THR A 652 -34.52 -53.39 -38.49
C THR A 652 -33.80 -52.63 -39.62
N THR A 653 -32.46 -52.70 -39.59
CA THR A 653 -31.63 -53.09 -40.77
C THR A 653 -31.94 -54.55 -41.20
N PRO A 654 -31.47 -55.05 -42.37
CA PRO A 654 -30.50 -54.49 -43.32
C PRO A 654 -30.99 -54.36 -44.78
N GLY A 655 -30.30 -53.55 -45.60
CA GLY A 655 -30.64 -53.34 -47.02
C GLY A 655 -29.53 -52.66 -47.84
N GLY A 656 -28.30 -53.20 -47.81
CA GLY A 656 -27.16 -52.61 -48.54
C GLY A 656 -27.12 -53.02 -50.01
N THR A 657 -27.54 -52.13 -50.92
CA THR A 657 -27.30 -52.26 -52.38
C THR A 657 -26.01 -51.55 -52.78
N ALA A 658 -25.05 -52.31 -53.34
CA ALA A 658 -23.75 -51.81 -53.81
C ALA A 658 -23.67 -51.75 -55.36
N SER A 659 -22.50 -51.38 -55.90
CA SER A 659 -22.18 -51.19 -57.35
C SER A 659 -22.65 -49.83 -57.90
N ALA A 660 -21.83 -48.99 -58.57
CA ALA A 660 -20.37 -48.96 -58.81
C ALA A 660 -19.97 -47.46 -59.04
N ALA A 661 -18.71 -47.02 -59.20
CA ALA A 661 -17.48 -47.70 -59.58
C ALA A 661 -16.22 -46.94 -59.08
N ALA A 662 -15.04 -47.34 -59.59
CA ALA A 662 -13.69 -46.75 -59.46
C ALA A 662 -12.81 -47.22 -58.29
N GLY A 663 -11.56 -47.51 -58.66
CA GLY A 663 -10.42 -47.98 -57.88
C GLY A 663 -9.38 -48.59 -58.86
N PRO A 664 -8.25 -49.14 -58.41
CA PRO A 664 -7.60 -49.02 -57.11
C PRO A 664 -6.38 -48.08 -57.16
N ALA A 665 -5.88 -47.65 -56.00
CA ALA A 665 -4.54 -47.04 -55.86
C ALA A 665 -3.82 -47.63 -54.64
N PRO A 666 -2.47 -47.74 -54.64
CA PRO A 666 -1.75 -48.50 -53.62
C PRO A 666 -1.53 -47.70 -52.33
N GLN A 667 -1.20 -48.41 -51.25
CA GLN A 667 -0.67 -47.79 -50.04
C GLN A 667 0.67 -47.11 -50.32
N ALA A 668 0.73 -45.81 -50.11
CA ALA A 668 1.95 -45.01 -49.96
C ALA A 668 1.89 -44.28 -48.60
N ALA A 669 3.04 -43.85 -48.10
CA ALA A 669 3.22 -43.40 -46.71
C ALA A 669 2.19 -42.33 -46.26
N PRO A 670 1.81 -42.31 -44.96
CA PRO A 670 1.14 -41.14 -44.41
C PRO A 670 2.07 -39.93 -44.63
N VAL A 671 1.53 -38.91 -45.30
CA VAL A 671 2.18 -37.61 -45.42
C VAL A 671 2.47 -37.12 -44.00
N LEU A 672 3.73 -36.79 -43.73
CA LEU A 672 4.10 -36.11 -42.48
C LEU A 672 3.16 -34.91 -42.33
N PRO A 673 2.54 -34.68 -41.15
CA PRO A 673 1.97 -33.36 -40.93
C PRO A 673 3.09 -32.35 -41.19
N GLU A 674 2.81 -31.32 -42.00
CA GLU A 674 3.71 -30.17 -42.05
C GLU A 674 3.98 -29.74 -40.60
N PRO A 675 5.24 -29.40 -40.25
CA PRO A 675 5.57 -29.14 -38.86
C PRO A 675 4.72 -27.97 -38.39
N VAL A 676 3.70 -28.30 -37.58
CA VAL A 676 2.98 -27.35 -36.74
C VAL A 676 4.08 -26.61 -36.01
N GLU A 677 4.27 -25.32 -36.33
CA GLU A 677 5.42 -24.55 -35.87
C GLU A 677 5.54 -24.76 -34.36
N SER A 678 6.59 -25.47 -33.97
CA SER A 678 6.73 -25.98 -32.62
C SER A 678 6.84 -24.77 -31.70
N ALA A 679 5.75 -24.48 -30.99
CA ALA A 679 5.60 -23.27 -30.18
C ALA A 679 6.91 -23.01 -29.44
N GLU A 680 7.58 -21.90 -29.81
CA GLU A 680 9.00 -21.71 -29.53
C GLU A 680 9.26 -21.97 -28.04
N ALA A 681 10.18 -22.90 -27.75
CA ALA A 681 10.39 -23.38 -26.39
C ALA A 681 11.01 -22.27 -25.54
N ASP A 682 10.14 -21.49 -24.89
CA ASP A 682 10.38 -20.15 -24.34
C ASP A 682 11.67 -20.08 -23.52
N SER A 683 12.77 -19.69 -24.16
CA SER A 683 14.12 -19.94 -23.63
C SER A 683 14.43 -19.00 -22.47
N ARG A 684 14.39 -19.51 -21.24
CA ARG A 684 14.47 -18.62 -20.07
C ARG A 684 15.79 -17.85 -20.00
N LEU A 685 15.65 -16.55 -19.80
CA LEU A 685 16.72 -15.58 -19.89
C LEU A 685 17.63 -15.64 -18.67
N ILE A 686 18.93 -15.86 -18.84
CA ILE A 686 19.86 -15.91 -17.71
C ILE A 686 20.40 -14.49 -17.44
N PRO A 687 20.15 -13.88 -16.27
CA PRO A 687 20.68 -12.57 -15.93
C PRO A 687 22.19 -12.63 -15.66
N ALA A 688 22.93 -11.66 -16.20
CA ALA A 688 24.38 -11.59 -16.14
C ALA A 688 24.88 -10.28 -15.49
N TYR A 689 25.72 -10.41 -14.46
CA TYR A 689 26.18 -9.34 -13.58
C TYR A 689 27.71 -9.17 -13.65
N PRO A 690 28.25 -7.95 -13.60
CA PRO A 690 29.69 -7.71 -13.75
C PRO A 690 30.51 -7.97 -12.48
N ALA A 691 29.87 -8.45 -11.40
CA ALA A 691 30.42 -8.54 -10.06
C ALA A 691 29.61 -9.56 -9.23
N ALA A 692 30.29 -10.34 -8.39
CA ALA A 692 29.69 -11.43 -7.64
C ALA A 692 28.67 -10.92 -6.60
N GLU A 693 29.04 -9.87 -5.89
CA GLU A 693 28.26 -9.22 -4.83
C GLU A 693 26.89 -8.74 -5.32
N ARG A 694 26.78 -8.40 -6.62
CA ARG A 694 25.55 -7.92 -7.24
C ARG A 694 24.60 -9.04 -7.62
N ALA A 695 25.12 -10.10 -8.25
CA ALA A 695 24.35 -11.32 -8.51
C ALA A 695 23.85 -11.93 -7.20
N VAL A 696 24.73 -12.04 -6.21
CA VAL A 696 24.44 -12.65 -4.92
C VAL A 696 23.49 -11.80 -4.07
N ARG A 697 23.58 -10.46 -4.10
CA ARG A 697 22.59 -9.59 -3.44
C ARG A 697 21.21 -9.70 -4.08
N ALA A 698 21.13 -9.73 -5.42
CA ALA A 698 19.87 -9.97 -6.13
C ALA A 698 19.26 -11.34 -5.77
N LEU A 699 20.08 -12.40 -5.74
CA LEU A 699 19.66 -13.74 -5.33
C LEU A 699 19.19 -13.79 -3.87
N ALA A 700 19.91 -13.14 -2.96
CA ALA A 700 19.55 -13.10 -1.54
C ALA A 700 18.20 -12.41 -1.29
N GLU A 701 17.90 -11.34 -2.02
CA GLU A 701 16.57 -10.71 -1.98
C GLU A 701 15.48 -11.61 -2.59
N ALA A 702 15.77 -12.34 -3.66
CA ALA A 702 14.83 -13.32 -4.23
C ALA A 702 14.56 -14.52 -3.29
N VAL A 703 15.56 -14.99 -2.53
CA VAL A 703 15.40 -16.02 -1.49
C VAL A 703 14.50 -15.51 -0.36
N LYS A 704 14.78 -14.33 0.19
CA LYS A 704 13.97 -13.73 1.28
C LYS A 704 12.51 -13.54 0.86
N TYR A 705 12.28 -13.12 -0.38
CA TYR A 705 10.94 -12.98 -0.94
C TYR A 705 10.26 -14.34 -1.22
N GLY A 706 11.01 -15.34 -1.68
CA GLY A 706 10.53 -16.72 -1.83
C GLY A 706 10.04 -17.31 -0.49
N GLN A 707 10.85 -17.16 0.56
CA GLN A 707 10.50 -17.53 1.95
C GLN A 707 9.25 -16.77 2.43
N TRP A 708 9.21 -15.44 2.28
CA TRP A 708 8.05 -14.63 2.65
C TRP A 708 6.76 -15.07 1.94
N ARG A 709 6.81 -15.49 0.66
CA ARG A 709 5.65 -16.03 -0.06
C ARG A 709 5.20 -17.38 0.49
N GLN A 710 6.13 -18.26 0.88
CA GLN A 710 5.82 -19.56 1.50
C GLN A 710 5.15 -19.34 2.86
N GLU A 711 5.71 -18.47 3.71
CA GLU A 711 5.14 -18.10 5.01
C GLU A 711 3.77 -17.43 4.88
N SER A 712 3.60 -16.54 3.91
CA SER A 712 2.35 -15.79 3.70
C SER A 712 1.22 -16.59 3.04
N ALA A 713 1.48 -17.82 2.59
CA ALA A 713 0.46 -18.68 1.99
C ALA A 713 -0.49 -19.30 3.04
N ASP A 714 -0.03 -19.42 4.29
CA ASP A 714 -0.79 -19.94 5.43
C ASP A 714 -0.72 -18.90 6.57
N PRO A 715 -1.55 -17.84 6.52
CA PRO A 715 -1.51 -16.75 7.50
C PRO A 715 -1.88 -17.26 8.90
N GLY A 716 -1.19 -16.75 9.91
CA GLY A 716 -1.51 -17.00 11.30
C GLY A 716 -2.91 -16.52 11.68
N ARG A 717 -3.38 -16.91 12.87
CA ARG A 717 -4.67 -16.49 13.43
C ARG A 717 -4.45 -15.45 14.52
N VAL A 718 -5.33 -14.47 14.58
CA VAL A 718 -5.50 -13.64 15.79
C VAL A 718 -6.27 -14.52 16.79
N PRO A 719 -5.79 -14.70 18.04
CA PRO A 719 -6.53 -15.48 19.04
C PRO A 719 -7.81 -14.77 19.49
N GLU A 720 -8.83 -15.56 19.78
CA GLU A 720 -10.00 -15.14 20.55
C GLU A 720 -9.79 -15.53 22.02
N TYR A 721 -10.23 -14.67 22.95
CA TYR A 721 -10.03 -14.85 24.39
C TYR A 721 -11.36 -14.71 25.13
N GLU A 722 -11.74 -15.73 25.92
CA GLU A 722 -12.96 -15.69 26.75
C GLU A 722 -12.78 -14.89 28.05
N ASP A 723 -11.53 -14.56 28.43
CA ASP A 723 -11.18 -13.88 29.68
C ASP A 723 -10.98 -12.36 29.56
N ILE A 724 -11.17 -11.77 28.37
CA ILE A 724 -11.06 -10.33 28.13
C ILE A 724 -12.39 -9.61 28.42
N ASP A 725 -12.31 -8.53 29.20
CA ASP A 725 -13.44 -7.62 29.47
C ASP A 725 -13.33 -6.34 28.63
N GLU A 726 -13.53 -6.51 27.32
CA GLU A 726 -13.54 -5.42 26.31
C GLU A 726 -14.51 -4.30 26.71
N LYS A 727 -15.71 -4.67 27.19
CA LYS A 727 -16.74 -3.70 27.57
C LYS A 727 -16.34 -2.90 28.82
N GLY A 728 -15.87 -3.55 29.89
CA GLY A 728 -15.43 -2.86 31.10
C GLY A 728 -14.17 -2.01 30.90
N ALA A 729 -13.36 -2.32 29.88
CA ALA A 729 -12.28 -1.47 29.41
C ALA A 729 -12.79 -0.25 28.61
N ALA A 730 -13.71 -0.43 27.65
CA ALA A 730 -14.36 0.66 26.92
C ALA A 730 -15.10 1.62 27.86
N ASP A 731 -15.95 1.09 28.76
CA ASP A 731 -16.67 1.86 29.79
C ASP A 731 -15.71 2.63 30.71
N ARG A 732 -14.44 2.21 30.85
CA ARG A 732 -13.39 2.91 31.60
C ARG A 732 -12.71 3.99 30.75
N ILE A 733 -12.36 3.68 29.50
CA ILE A 733 -11.72 4.61 28.56
C ILE A 733 -12.61 5.83 28.30
N SER A 734 -13.90 5.63 28.05
CA SER A 734 -14.84 6.75 27.81
C SER A 734 -14.95 7.69 29.01
N ARG A 735 -14.96 7.16 30.24
CA ARG A 735 -14.95 7.99 31.46
C ARG A 735 -13.65 8.78 31.59
N LEU A 736 -12.49 8.13 31.46
CA LEU A 736 -11.18 8.78 31.60
C LEU A 736 -10.97 9.90 30.57
N LEU A 737 -11.50 9.76 29.35
CA LEU A 737 -11.46 10.83 28.35
C LEU A 737 -12.36 12.02 28.74
N VAL A 738 -13.61 11.78 29.15
CA VAL A 738 -14.55 12.82 29.58
C VAL A 738 -14.07 13.56 30.84
N ASP A 739 -13.58 12.83 31.84
CA ASP A 739 -13.01 13.40 33.07
C ASP A 739 -11.74 14.22 32.78
N GLY A 740 -10.96 13.82 31.75
CA GLY A 740 -9.77 14.55 31.29
C GLY A 740 -10.09 15.90 30.63
N GLU A 741 -11.15 15.97 29.82
CA GLU A 741 -11.62 17.22 29.21
C GLU A 741 -12.10 18.24 30.27
N GLY A 742 -12.62 17.76 31.42
CA GLY A 742 -13.03 18.60 32.54
C GLY A 742 -11.89 19.32 33.29
N SER A 743 -10.62 18.95 33.05
CA SER A 743 -9.48 19.47 33.81
C SER A 743 -8.74 20.65 33.15
N THR A 744 -9.03 20.97 31.89
CA THR A 744 -8.23 21.91 31.07
C THR A 744 -8.65 23.39 31.20
N THR A 745 -8.86 23.88 32.43
CA THR A 745 -9.19 25.30 32.67
C THR A 745 -8.03 26.12 33.25
N ALA A 746 -7.46 26.98 32.39
CA ALA A 746 -6.79 28.25 32.71
C ALA A 746 -5.59 28.27 33.69
N THR A 747 -4.37 28.11 33.15
CA THR A 747 -3.19 28.83 33.69
C THR A 747 -2.27 29.32 32.55
N ALA A 748 -2.55 30.51 32.02
CA ALA A 748 -1.63 31.21 31.12
C ALA A 748 -0.90 32.32 31.91
N PRO A 749 0.43 32.29 32.04
CA PRO A 749 1.17 33.40 32.65
C PRO A 749 1.24 34.58 31.68
N ASP A 750 0.92 35.79 32.17
CA ASP A 750 1.05 37.03 31.41
C ASP A 750 2.53 37.36 31.16
N ALA A 751 2.87 37.66 29.91
CA ALA A 751 4.23 37.96 29.47
C ALA A 751 4.19 39.22 28.59
N GLY A 752 4.65 40.33 29.18
CA GLY A 752 4.45 41.68 28.65
C GLY A 752 4.99 41.91 27.24
N ARG A 753 4.24 42.70 26.46
CA ARG A 753 4.66 43.20 25.14
C ARG A 753 5.86 44.15 25.27
N THR A 754 6.90 43.92 24.48
CA THR A 754 7.94 44.92 24.18
C THR A 754 8.29 44.84 22.69
N GLU A 755 8.31 45.98 22.01
CA GLU A 755 8.60 46.06 20.57
C GLU A 755 10.11 46.03 20.29
N PRO A 756 10.57 45.39 19.20
CA PRO A 756 11.97 45.45 18.78
C PRO A 756 12.25 46.73 17.99
N GLY A 757 13.04 47.64 18.57
CA GLY A 757 13.59 48.80 17.86
C GLY A 757 14.69 48.41 16.84
N ALA A 758 14.77 49.13 15.71
CA ALA A 758 15.72 48.84 14.64
C ALA A 758 17.13 49.42 14.90
N GLY A 759 18.20 48.70 14.49
CA GLY A 759 19.59 49.14 14.71
C GLY A 759 20.68 48.37 13.95
N GLN A 760 20.91 48.78 12.69
CA GLN A 760 22.22 48.89 11.99
C GLN A 760 23.27 47.74 11.99
N THR A 761 23.51 47.18 10.78
CA THR A 761 24.80 47.23 10.01
C THR A 761 26.09 47.69 10.73
N GLU A 762 27.30 47.12 10.53
CA GLU A 762 27.78 46.02 9.63
C GLU A 762 29.12 45.38 10.16
N PRO A 763 30.14 44.94 9.38
CA PRO A 763 30.62 43.55 9.41
C PRO A 763 31.92 43.28 10.20
N GLY A 764 32.15 42.00 10.53
CA GLY A 764 33.43 41.48 11.02
C GLY A 764 33.56 39.97 10.77
N ALA A 765 34.73 39.50 10.34
CA ALA A 765 34.96 38.10 9.97
C ALA A 765 35.70 37.31 11.07
N VAL A 766 35.43 36.01 11.16
CA VAL A 766 36.41 34.89 11.19
C VAL A 766 35.65 33.59 11.52
N MET A 767 35.99 32.50 10.82
CA MET A 767 35.53 31.14 11.14
C MET A 767 36.55 30.43 12.04
N PRO A 768 36.11 29.82 13.16
CA PRO A 768 36.76 28.68 13.75
C PRO A 768 35.96 27.39 13.51
N THR A 769 36.66 26.41 12.95
CA THR A 769 36.49 24.94 13.10
C THR A 769 35.29 24.40 13.88
N THR A 770 34.49 23.57 13.22
CA THR A 770 33.48 22.69 13.81
C THR A 770 34.10 21.70 14.80
N GLU A 771 33.63 21.69 16.06
CA GLU A 771 33.81 20.53 16.95
C GLU A 771 32.73 19.48 16.69
N PRO A 772 33.02 18.17 16.86
CA PRO A 772 32.03 17.11 16.72
C PRO A 772 31.07 17.10 17.92
N GLY A 773 29.96 17.82 17.80
CA GLY A 773 28.91 17.89 18.82
C GLY A 773 28.40 16.50 19.25
N ALA A 774 28.26 16.30 20.56
CA ALA A 774 27.94 15.01 21.15
C ALA A 774 26.59 14.46 20.68
N VAL A 775 26.53 13.13 20.47
CA VAL A 775 25.29 12.43 20.15
C VAL A 775 24.41 12.37 21.40
N VAL A 776 23.42 13.25 21.47
CA VAL A 776 22.32 13.16 22.44
C VAL A 776 21.46 11.95 22.07
N PRO A 777 21.14 11.02 23.01
CA PRO A 777 20.32 9.86 22.72
C PRO A 777 18.88 10.27 22.39
N ALA A 778 18.27 9.57 21.42
CA ALA A 778 16.93 9.85 20.93
C ALA A 778 15.81 9.26 21.83
N THR A 779 15.78 9.68 23.10
CA THR A 779 14.63 9.46 24.00
C THR A 779 13.51 10.45 23.67
N GLU A 780 12.25 10.04 23.92
CA GLU A 780 11.01 10.76 23.59
C GLU A 780 10.74 10.97 22.08
N ALA A 781 10.69 9.86 21.33
CA ALA A 781 10.08 9.81 20.00
C ALA A 781 8.53 10.00 20.06
N GLY A 782 8.06 11.17 20.48
CA GLY A 782 6.63 11.40 20.70
C GLY A 782 6.27 12.75 21.34
N GLY A 783 6.71 13.86 20.73
CA GLY A 783 6.25 15.21 21.10
C GLY A 783 4.71 15.31 21.18
N PRO A 784 4.16 16.18 22.04
CA PRO A 784 2.77 16.11 22.45
C PRO A 784 1.81 16.19 21.27
N ALA A 785 0.96 15.16 21.13
CA ALA A 785 -0.31 15.32 20.45
C ALA A 785 -1.22 16.15 21.36
N GLU A 786 -1.72 17.27 20.84
CA GLU A 786 -2.71 18.09 21.51
C GLU A 786 -3.94 17.22 21.85
N GLY A 787 -4.40 17.26 23.11
CA GLY A 787 -5.52 16.45 23.60
C GLY A 787 -5.21 15.02 24.08
N ALA A 788 -3.95 14.57 24.12
CA ALA A 788 -3.61 13.21 24.57
C ALA A 788 -3.35 13.09 26.09
N LEU A 789 -4.28 12.45 26.81
CA LEU A 789 -4.19 12.13 28.24
C LEU A 789 -3.15 11.02 28.51
N THR A 790 -2.40 11.15 29.61
CA THR A 790 -1.52 10.08 30.13
C THR A 790 -2.12 9.53 31.42
N LEU A 791 -2.31 8.20 31.51
CA LEU A 791 -2.99 7.60 32.66
C LEU A 791 -2.10 7.53 33.90
N GLY A 792 -2.74 7.59 35.08
CA GLY A 792 -2.09 7.30 36.36
C GLY A 792 -1.70 5.82 36.50
N PRO A 793 -0.84 5.46 37.47
CA PRO A 793 -0.40 4.08 37.65
C PRO A 793 -1.56 3.11 37.92
N ASP A 794 -2.51 3.48 38.79
CA ASP A 794 -3.63 2.61 39.15
C ASP A 794 -4.61 2.41 37.99
N ASP A 795 -4.95 3.45 37.22
CA ASP A 795 -5.80 3.33 36.03
C ASP A 795 -5.11 2.56 34.90
N THR A 796 -3.79 2.72 34.75
CA THR A 796 -2.96 1.91 33.84
C THR A 796 -3.05 0.43 34.21
N CYS A 797 -2.87 0.08 35.49
CA CYS A 797 -3.00 -1.31 35.96
C CYS A 797 -4.45 -1.82 35.80
N ALA A 798 -5.45 -1.02 36.14
CA ALA A 798 -6.86 -1.40 36.11
C ALA A 798 -7.45 -1.51 34.70
N LEU A 799 -6.82 -0.89 33.69
CA LEU A 799 -7.13 -1.09 32.27
C LEU A 799 -6.41 -2.35 31.72
N LEU A 800 -5.10 -2.48 31.95
CA LEU A 800 -4.30 -3.62 31.47
C LEU A 800 -4.80 -4.96 32.03
N ALA A 801 -5.26 -4.99 33.29
CA ALA A 801 -5.85 -6.18 33.90
C ALA A 801 -7.14 -6.67 33.20
N ARG A 802 -7.87 -5.82 32.46
CA ARG A 802 -9.06 -6.23 31.68
C ARG A 802 -8.70 -7.13 30.48
N TYR A 803 -7.43 -7.15 30.10
CA TYR A 803 -6.88 -7.98 29.03
C TYR A 803 -5.94 -9.08 29.58
N GLY A 804 -5.94 -9.31 30.90
CA GLY A 804 -5.06 -10.27 31.57
C GLY A 804 -3.59 -9.83 31.69
N ILE A 805 -3.29 -8.53 31.52
CA ILE A 805 -1.93 -8.00 31.59
C ILE A 805 -1.64 -7.48 33.01
N ASP A 806 -1.17 -8.36 33.89
CA ASP A 806 -0.83 -8.03 35.27
C ASP A 806 0.49 -7.26 35.41
N VAL A 807 0.37 -5.99 35.81
CA VAL A 807 1.51 -5.13 36.17
C VAL A 807 1.82 -5.25 37.66
N ARG A 808 3.08 -5.55 38.01
CA ARG A 808 3.54 -5.62 39.41
C ARG A 808 3.41 -4.24 40.05
N ARG A 809 2.49 -4.08 41.00
CA ARG A 809 2.29 -2.84 41.75
C ARG A 809 3.59 -2.35 42.38
N ALA A 810 3.88 -1.07 42.21
CA ALA A 810 4.91 -0.36 42.94
C ALA A 810 4.21 0.64 43.87
N LEU A 811 4.38 0.48 45.18
CA LEU A 811 3.69 1.27 46.19
C LEU A 811 4.49 2.53 46.52
N PRO A 812 3.87 3.72 46.56
CA PRO A 812 4.50 4.95 47.06
C PRO A 812 5.08 4.76 48.45
N ALA A 813 6.30 5.26 48.66
CA ALA A 813 7.03 5.13 49.91
C ALA A 813 7.73 6.44 50.30
N PRO A 814 7.02 7.59 50.40
CA PRO A 814 7.63 8.91 50.61
C PRO A 814 8.35 9.06 51.96
N THR A 815 8.13 8.14 52.90
CA THR A 815 8.90 8.04 54.16
C THR A 815 9.50 6.63 54.34
N PRO A 816 10.60 6.50 55.12
CA PRO A 816 11.14 5.18 55.48
C PRO A 816 10.18 4.31 56.30
N GLY A 817 9.12 4.88 56.90
CA GLY A 817 8.08 4.11 57.58
C GLY A 817 7.10 3.48 56.58
N GLU A 818 6.65 4.27 55.61
CA GLU A 818 5.79 3.79 54.52
C GLU A 818 6.52 2.81 53.59
N ALA A 819 7.83 2.96 53.39
CA ALA A 819 8.65 1.96 52.70
C ALA A 819 8.55 0.57 53.35
N VAL A 820 8.63 0.49 54.68
CA VAL A 820 8.53 -0.77 55.42
C VAL A 820 7.11 -1.32 55.38
N ALA A 821 6.08 -0.50 55.62
CA ALA A 821 4.69 -0.94 55.52
C ALA A 821 4.33 -1.45 54.10
N ALA A 822 4.87 -0.79 53.06
CA ALA A 822 4.76 -1.26 51.68
C ALA A 822 5.44 -2.63 51.50
N ALA A 823 6.67 -2.81 52.01
CA ALA A 823 7.39 -4.07 51.91
C ALA A 823 6.72 -5.22 52.68
N GLU A 824 6.18 -4.96 53.87
CA GLU A 824 5.36 -5.92 54.64
C GLU A 824 4.12 -6.35 53.85
N SER A 825 3.45 -5.42 53.16
CA SER A 825 2.27 -5.72 52.34
C SER A 825 2.57 -6.46 51.02
N LEU A 826 3.79 -6.32 50.49
CA LEU A 826 4.24 -6.93 49.25
C LEU A 826 4.94 -8.29 49.45
N GLY A 827 5.53 -8.49 50.63
CA GLY A 827 6.39 -9.63 50.94
C GLY A 827 7.84 -9.42 50.50
N TYR A 828 8.79 -9.79 51.36
CA TYR A 828 10.22 -9.78 51.07
C TYR A 828 10.64 -11.00 50.20
N PRO A 829 11.67 -10.88 49.34
CA PRO A 829 12.51 -9.71 49.11
C PRO A 829 11.87 -8.66 48.19
N VAL A 830 12.22 -7.39 48.42
CA VAL A 830 11.70 -6.24 47.66
C VAL A 830 12.81 -5.45 46.96
N ALA A 831 12.40 -4.61 46.02
CA ALA A 831 13.20 -3.55 45.42
C ALA A 831 12.69 -2.18 45.88
N LEU A 832 13.62 -1.26 46.13
CA LEU A 832 13.37 0.17 46.33
C LEU A 832 13.88 0.93 45.10
N LYS A 833 13.05 1.76 44.47
CA LYS A 833 13.43 2.52 43.27
C LYS A 833 12.92 3.95 43.29
N THR A 834 13.70 4.87 42.73
CA THR A 834 13.27 6.25 42.43
C THR A 834 12.25 6.26 41.29
N THR A 835 11.34 7.24 41.28
CA THR A 835 10.47 7.54 40.11
C THR A 835 10.63 8.97 39.60
N ALA A 836 11.66 9.70 40.06
CA ALA A 836 12.06 11.00 39.54
C ALA A 836 12.32 10.96 38.02
N PRO A 837 11.71 11.84 37.20
CA PRO A 837 11.86 11.80 35.74
C PRO A 837 13.31 11.77 35.25
N HIS A 838 14.21 12.50 35.90
CA HIS A 838 15.63 12.60 35.52
C HIS A 838 16.48 11.36 35.88
N LEU A 839 15.93 10.38 36.63
CA LEU A 839 16.57 9.09 36.95
C LEU A 839 15.83 7.88 36.36
N ARG A 840 14.69 8.08 35.68
CA ARG A 840 13.98 7.00 34.97
C ARG A 840 14.87 6.44 33.86
N HIS A 841 14.81 5.13 33.65
CA HIS A 841 15.62 4.39 32.67
C HIS A 841 17.16 4.49 32.87
N ARG A 842 17.62 5.11 33.98
CA ARG A 842 19.04 5.27 34.34
C ARG A 842 19.44 4.42 35.54
N ALA A 843 19.22 3.11 35.42
CA ALA A 843 19.60 2.13 36.44
C ALA A 843 21.13 2.10 36.69
N ASP A 844 21.92 2.47 35.70
CA ASP A 844 23.39 2.65 35.76
C ASP A 844 23.82 3.69 36.80
N LEU A 845 22.98 4.70 37.06
CA LEU A 845 23.25 5.72 38.09
C LEU A 845 22.95 5.24 39.52
N GLY A 846 22.41 4.02 39.69
CA GLY A 846 22.14 3.48 41.03
C GLY A 846 20.89 4.02 41.71
N GLY A 847 19.90 4.53 40.95
CA GLY A 847 18.57 4.91 41.46
C GLY A 847 17.66 3.74 41.89
N VAL A 848 18.19 2.51 41.89
CA VAL A 848 17.50 1.26 42.26
C VAL A 848 18.34 0.49 43.28
N ARG A 849 17.67 -0.16 44.24
CA ARG A 849 18.22 -1.14 45.18
C ARG A 849 17.37 -2.41 45.07
N LEU A 850 18.02 -3.55 44.88
CA LEU A 850 17.38 -4.85 44.61
C LEU A 850 17.71 -5.86 45.72
N ASP A 851 16.94 -6.95 45.78
CA ASP A 851 17.19 -8.11 46.66
C ASP A 851 17.23 -7.76 48.16
N LEU A 852 16.50 -6.70 48.56
CA LEU A 852 16.38 -6.26 49.94
C LEU A 852 15.55 -7.29 50.71
N ALA A 853 16.16 -8.05 51.61
CA ALA A 853 15.54 -9.22 52.23
C ALA A 853 14.84 -8.95 53.58
N ASP A 854 15.07 -7.78 54.19
CA ASP A 854 14.52 -7.42 55.50
C ASP A 854 14.37 -5.89 55.69
N GLU A 855 13.80 -5.48 56.83
CA GLU A 855 13.58 -4.08 57.21
C GLU A 855 14.89 -3.29 57.37
N GLU A 856 15.96 -3.89 57.92
CA GLU A 856 17.22 -3.18 58.17
C GLU A 856 17.90 -2.82 56.86
N GLN A 857 17.94 -3.79 55.92
CA GLN A 857 18.41 -3.59 54.56
C GLN A 857 17.61 -2.52 53.83
N LEU A 858 16.29 -2.54 53.94
CA LEU A 858 15.41 -1.56 53.30
C LEU A 858 15.61 -0.14 53.87
N ARG A 859 15.69 0.02 55.20
CA ARG A 859 15.94 1.32 55.85
C ARG A 859 17.33 1.87 55.49
N ARG A 860 18.36 1.01 55.45
CA ARG A 860 19.72 1.39 55.00
C ARG A 860 19.72 1.84 53.55
N ALA A 861 19.14 1.03 52.65
CA ALA A 861 19.01 1.32 51.22
C ALA A 861 18.24 2.63 50.95
N TYR A 862 17.22 2.94 51.77
CA TYR A 862 16.49 4.20 51.68
C TYR A 862 17.36 5.41 52.03
N ALA A 863 18.05 5.36 53.16
CA ALA A 863 18.93 6.45 53.61
C ALA A 863 20.11 6.70 52.64
N GLU A 864 20.67 5.63 52.05
CA GLU A 864 21.65 5.74 50.97
C GLU A 864 21.05 6.43 49.73
N LEU A 865 19.85 6.03 49.31
CA LEU A 865 19.20 6.53 48.09
C LEU A 865 18.86 8.02 48.21
N THR A 866 18.36 8.48 49.36
CA THR A 866 18.14 9.92 49.60
C THR A 866 19.47 10.68 49.73
N SER A 867 20.45 10.13 50.47
CA SER A 867 21.75 10.79 50.65
C SER A 867 22.59 10.92 49.37
N LEU A 868 22.30 10.14 48.33
CA LEU A 868 23.02 10.17 47.05
C LEU A 868 22.31 11.00 45.97
N PHE A 869 20.97 11.08 46.00
CA PHE A 869 20.19 11.62 44.87
C PHE A 869 19.23 12.76 45.21
N GLY A 870 19.00 13.09 46.48
CA GLY A 870 18.17 14.22 46.89
C GLY A 870 17.01 13.86 47.82
N GLU A 871 16.10 14.80 48.02
CA GLU A 871 15.00 14.66 48.98
C GLU A 871 13.89 13.70 48.48
N PRO A 872 13.16 13.00 49.37
CA PRO A 872 12.10 12.06 48.99
C PRO A 872 11.02 12.63 48.07
N GLU A 873 10.72 13.93 48.19
CA GLU A 873 9.71 14.63 47.38
C GLU A 873 10.10 14.74 45.89
N GLU A 874 11.40 14.90 45.62
CA GLU A 874 11.96 14.92 44.28
C GLU A 874 12.15 13.49 43.73
N LEU A 875 12.67 12.59 44.57
CA LEU A 875 12.94 11.20 44.22
C LEU A 875 11.69 10.35 44.01
N ARG A 876 10.60 10.65 44.72
CA ARG A 876 9.34 9.91 44.69
C ARG A 876 9.58 8.39 44.79
N PRO A 877 10.24 7.91 45.86
CA PRO A 877 10.61 6.52 46.02
C PRO A 877 9.38 5.61 46.10
N VAL A 878 9.51 4.42 45.52
CA VAL A 878 8.49 3.37 45.53
C VAL A 878 9.10 2.00 45.87
N VAL A 879 8.34 1.15 46.54
CA VAL A 879 8.72 -0.24 46.85
C VAL A 879 7.93 -1.19 45.96
N GLN A 880 8.59 -2.24 45.45
CA GLN A 880 8.01 -3.24 44.55
C GLN A 880 8.54 -4.63 44.90
N ALA A 881 7.70 -5.67 44.82
CA ALA A 881 8.14 -7.06 45.02
C ALA A 881 9.14 -7.49 43.93
N MET A 882 10.15 -8.30 44.31
CA MET A 882 11.12 -8.82 43.35
C MET A 882 10.48 -9.78 42.34
N ALA A 883 10.84 -9.64 41.06
CA ALA A 883 10.50 -10.62 40.03
C ALA A 883 11.49 -11.81 40.03
N PRO A 884 11.08 -13.01 39.57
CA PRO A 884 12.00 -14.09 39.28
C PRO A 884 13.05 -13.67 38.25
N ARG A 885 14.29 -14.14 38.39
CA ARG A 885 15.39 -13.83 37.46
C ARG A 885 15.06 -14.35 36.06
N GLY A 886 15.24 -13.50 35.05
CA GLY A 886 14.88 -13.76 33.66
C GLY A 886 15.65 -12.86 32.69
N VAL A 887 15.15 -12.75 31.46
CA VAL A 887 15.63 -11.79 30.45
C VAL A 887 14.75 -10.55 30.47
N ASP A 888 15.34 -9.37 30.61
CA ASP A 888 14.61 -8.11 30.57
C ASP A 888 14.24 -7.74 29.13
N THR A 889 12.96 -7.47 28.90
CA THR A 889 12.41 -7.15 27.58
C THR A 889 11.59 -5.87 27.60
N VAL A 890 11.34 -5.31 26.41
CA VAL A 890 10.52 -4.11 26.22
C VAL A 890 9.45 -4.42 25.18
N VAL A 891 8.20 -4.11 25.52
CA VAL A 891 7.07 -4.21 24.59
C VAL A 891 6.43 -2.84 24.48
N ARG A 892 6.24 -2.32 23.26
CA ARG A 892 5.53 -1.04 23.04
C ARG A 892 4.51 -1.18 21.92
N ALA A 893 3.33 -0.60 22.08
CA ALA A 893 2.33 -0.43 21.04
C ALA A 893 2.07 1.06 20.82
N VAL A 894 1.95 1.50 19.56
CA VAL A 894 1.69 2.91 19.22
C VAL A 894 0.80 3.02 17.98
N ILE A 895 -0.15 3.97 17.99
CA ILE A 895 -1.01 4.28 16.85
C ILE A 895 -0.39 5.44 16.06
N ASP A 896 0.19 5.13 14.89
CA ASP A 896 0.66 6.14 13.96
C ASP A 896 -0.50 6.64 13.05
N PRO A 897 -0.72 7.97 12.94
CA PRO A 897 -1.79 8.54 12.11
C PRO A 897 -1.69 8.26 10.61
N ALA A 898 -0.56 7.74 10.12
CA ALA A 898 -0.32 7.43 8.71
C ALA A 898 -0.10 5.92 8.46
N ALA A 899 0.55 5.20 9.39
CA ALA A 899 0.92 3.80 9.22
C ALA A 899 0.02 2.79 9.94
N GLY A 900 -0.71 3.17 10.99
CA GLY A 900 -1.57 2.26 11.76
C GLY A 900 -1.06 1.98 13.16
N ALA A 901 -1.74 1.06 13.85
CA ALA A 901 -1.28 0.53 15.13
C ALA A 901 -0.09 -0.42 14.91
N VAL A 902 1.00 -0.19 15.64
CA VAL A 902 2.28 -0.91 15.50
C VAL A 902 2.70 -1.48 16.84
N LEU A 903 2.81 -2.80 16.93
CA LEU A 903 3.45 -3.49 18.04
C LEU A 903 4.98 -3.53 17.82
N SER A 904 5.75 -3.37 18.88
CA SER A 904 7.21 -3.34 18.88
C SER A 904 7.76 -4.17 20.04
N PHE A 905 8.82 -4.93 19.78
CA PHE A 905 9.47 -5.82 20.75
C PHE A 905 11.00 -5.72 20.67
N GLY A 906 11.68 -5.82 21.81
CA GLY A 906 13.14 -5.95 21.90
C GLY A 906 13.58 -6.36 23.31
N LEU A 907 14.89 -6.60 23.49
CA LEU A 907 15.45 -6.72 24.84
C LEU A 907 15.71 -5.33 25.45
N ALA A 908 15.63 -5.22 26.76
CA ALA A 908 15.87 -3.96 27.46
C ALA A 908 17.36 -3.61 27.57
N GLY A 909 17.65 -2.32 27.74
CA GLY A 909 18.97 -1.82 28.10
C GLY A 909 19.79 -1.25 26.95
N ALA A 910 20.73 -0.37 27.32
CA ALA A 910 21.44 0.54 26.42
C ALA A 910 22.13 -0.12 25.22
N ALA A 911 22.58 -1.38 25.33
CA ALA A 911 23.21 -2.09 24.20
C ALA A 911 22.19 -2.44 23.09
N SER A 912 20.99 -2.89 23.46
CA SER A 912 19.91 -3.20 22.52
C SER A 912 19.35 -1.92 21.90
N GLU A 913 19.23 -0.86 22.69
CA GLU A 913 18.80 0.48 22.23
C GLU A 913 19.81 1.09 21.25
N LEU A 914 21.11 1.11 21.60
CA LEU A 914 22.18 1.66 20.76
C LEU A 914 22.34 0.92 19.43
N LEU A 915 22.13 -0.41 19.42
CA LEU A 915 22.16 -1.23 18.22
C LEU A 915 20.83 -1.20 17.43
N GLY A 916 19.77 -0.59 17.98
CA GLY A 916 18.42 -0.61 17.41
C GLY A 916 17.84 -2.02 17.30
N ASP A 917 18.15 -2.93 18.22
CA ASP A 917 17.73 -4.34 18.16
C ASP A 917 16.27 -4.54 18.59
N THR A 918 15.39 -3.94 17.82
CA THR A 918 13.94 -4.01 17.97
C THR A 918 13.29 -4.49 16.69
N ALA A 919 12.22 -5.25 16.83
CA ALA A 919 11.38 -5.72 15.74
C ALA A 919 9.96 -5.17 15.91
N HIS A 920 9.19 -5.16 14.83
CA HIS A 920 7.86 -4.55 14.78
C HIS A 920 6.85 -5.44 14.05
N ARG A 921 5.56 -5.19 14.26
CA ARG A 921 4.42 -5.72 13.49
C ARG A 921 3.29 -4.70 13.41
N LEU A 922 2.47 -4.78 12.37
CA LEU A 922 1.15 -4.15 12.39
C LEU A 922 0.23 -4.91 13.35
N ILE A 923 -0.70 -4.19 13.97
CA ILE A 923 -1.82 -4.72 14.75
C ILE A 923 -3.06 -4.82 13.83
N PRO A 924 -3.90 -5.87 13.94
CA PRO A 924 -3.76 -7.00 14.87
C PRO A 924 -2.66 -8.00 14.48
N VAL A 925 -2.01 -8.55 15.51
CA VAL A 925 -0.91 -9.52 15.42
C VAL A 925 -1.46 -10.94 15.49
N THR A 926 -0.96 -11.81 14.62
CA THR A 926 -1.29 -13.24 14.62
C THR A 926 -0.33 -14.05 15.51
N ASP A 927 -0.74 -15.26 15.90
CA ASP A 927 0.12 -16.26 16.57
C ASP A 927 1.51 -16.41 15.92
N ARG A 928 1.54 -16.54 14.58
CA ARG A 928 2.77 -16.62 13.79
C ARG A 928 3.53 -15.31 13.74
N ASP A 929 2.85 -14.17 13.71
CA ASP A 929 3.50 -12.86 13.78
C ASP A 929 4.14 -12.60 15.14
N ALA A 930 3.53 -13.01 16.26
CA ALA A 930 4.12 -12.93 17.59
C ALA A 930 5.36 -13.84 17.71
N ALA A 931 5.25 -15.10 17.28
CA ALA A 931 6.38 -16.04 17.27
C ALA A 931 7.54 -15.56 16.38
N SER A 932 7.23 -15.03 15.19
CA SER A 932 8.23 -14.46 14.28
C SER A 932 8.81 -13.15 14.81
N LEU A 933 8.00 -12.28 15.46
CA LEU A 933 8.45 -11.05 16.10
C LEU A 933 9.53 -11.33 17.15
N VAL A 934 9.29 -12.26 18.09
CA VAL A 934 10.25 -12.63 19.14
C VAL A 934 11.55 -13.22 18.56
N ARG A 935 11.46 -14.02 17.49
CA ARG A 935 12.63 -14.65 16.84
C ARG A 935 13.42 -13.70 15.93
N SER A 936 12.87 -12.53 15.58
CA SER A 936 13.45 -11.63 14.56
C SER A 936 14.46 -10.58 15.07
N ILE A 937 14.62 -10.41 16.38
CA ILE A 937 15.69 -9.58 16.96
C ILE A 937 17.02 -10.35 17.00
N ARG A 938 18.17 -9.69 16.76
CA ARG A 938 19.49 -10.38 16.70
C ARG A 938 19.88 -11.00 18.04
N THR A 939 19.39 -10.42 19.14
CA THR A 939 19.62 -10.88 20.51
C THR A 939 18.67 -12.00 20.97
N ALA A 940 17.74 -12.45 20.11
CA ALA A 940 16.79 -13.54 20.41
C ALA A 940 17.42 -14.82 21.02
N PRO A 941 18.66 -15.27 20.66
CA PRO A 941 19.28 -16.43 21.30
C PRO A 941 19.40 -16.37 22.84
N LEU A 942 19.39 -15.17 23.45
CA LEU A 942 19.35 -15.01 24.90
C LEU A 942 18.07 -15.60 25.53
N LEU A 943 16.94 -15.54 24.82
CA LEU A 943 15.67 -16.13 25.24
C LEU A 943 15.66 -17.67 25.10
N PHE A 944 16.49 -18.22 24.23
CA PHE A 944 16.52 -19.66 23.90
C PHE A 944 17.69 -20.43 24.53
N GLY A 945 18.42 -19.85 25.49
CA GLY A 945 19.46 -20.54 26.28
C GLY A 945 20.92 -20.29 25.88
N TRP A 946 21.25 -19.08 25.41
CA TRP A 946 22.62 -18.70 25.05
C TRP A 946 23.66 -18.95 26.17
N ARG A 947 24.81 -19.53 25.79
CA ARG A 947 25.94 -19.85 26.70
C ARG A 947 25.54 -20.68 27.95
N GLY A 948 24.47 -21.47 27.87
CA GLY A 948 24.02 -22.32 28.97
C GLY A 948 23.14 -21.61 30.00
N SER A 949 22.59 -20.43 29.68
CA SER A 949 21.42 -19.93 30.42
C SER A 949 20.23 -20.87 30.25
N ALA A 950 19.33 -20.88 31.22
CA ALA A 950 18.03 -21.54 31.04
C ALA A 950 17.21 -20.77 29.99
N PRO A 951 16.51 -21.44 29.05
CA PRO A 951 15.55 -20.79 28.18
C PRO A 951 14.48 -20.05 28.98
N ALA A 952 14.04 -18.92 28.44
CA ALA A 952 12.95 -18.11 28.98
C ALA A 952 11.59 -18.67 28.51
N ASP A 953 10.52 -18.32 29.22
CA ASP A 953 9.14 -18.67 28.86
C ASP A 953 8.64 -17.81 27.69
N VAL A 954 9.10 -18.17 26.49
CA VAL A 954 8.75 -17.50 25.23
C VAL A 954 7.27 -17.64 24.91
N ALA A 955 6.58 -18.69 25.38
CA ALA A 955 5.14 -18.84 25.18
C ALA A 955 4.35 -17.78 25.98
N ALA A 956 4.72 -17.53 27.24
CA ALA A 956 4.13 -16.45 28.03
C ALA A 956 4.39 -15.05 27.42
N LEU A 957 5.55 -14.86 26.77
CA LEU A 957 5.88 -13.63 26.04
C LEU A 957 5.07 -13.47 24.75
N GLU A 958 4.90 -14.54 23.96
CA GLU A 958 4.05 -14.55 22.76
C GLU A 958 2.58 -14.23 23.11
N GLU A 959 2.05 -14.83 24.18
CA GLU A 959 0.72 -14.53 24.74
C GLU A 959 0.56 -13.05 25.15
N LEU A 960 1.55 -12.47 25.85
CA LEU A 960 1.53 -11.05 26.23
C LEU A 960 1.50 -10.11 25.00
N LEU A 961 2.24 -10.46 23.94
CA LEU A 961 2.26 -9.69 22.69
C LEU A 961 0.89 -9.72 21.99
N LEU A 962 0.21 -10.87 22.03
CA LEU A 962 -1.12 -11.07 21.43
C LEU A 962 -2.21 -10.34 22.24
N ARG A 963 -2.21 -10.43 23.58
CA ARG A 963 -3.12 -9.69 24.45
C ARG A 963 -2.96 -8.17 24.34
N LEU A 964 -1.73 -7.67 24.25
CA LEU A 964 -1.47 -6.24 24.03
C LEU A 964 -1.89 -5.80 22.63
N SER A 965 -1.69 -6.64 21.62
CA SER A 965 -2.22 -6.37 20.27
C SER A 965 -3.75 -6.25 20.28
N ARG A 966 -4.45 -7.12 21.01
CA ARG A 966 -5.92 -7.11 21.09
C ARG A 966 -6.44 -5.82 21.73
N LEU A 967 -5.86 -5.41 22.87
CA LEU A 967 -6.19 -4.15 23.56
C LEU A 967 -6.16 -2.90 22.64
N VAL A 968 -5.22 -2.83 21.71
CA VAL A 968 -5.00 -1.65 20.85
C VAL A 968 -5.78 -1.75 19.52
N ASP A 969 -6.23 -2.95 19.13
CA ASP A 969 -7.14 -3.13 17.98
C ASP A 969 -8.60 -2.80 18.36
N ASP A 970 -9.01 -3.27 19.55
CA ASP A 970 -10.35 -3.10 20.14
C ASP A 970 -10.61 -1.67 20.63
N HIS A 971 -9.57 -0.95 21.07
CA HIS A 971 -9.69 0.40 21.61
C HIS A 971 -8.72 1.38 20.91
N PRO A 972 -9.11 1.97 19.76
CA PRO A 972 -8.28 2.93 19.00
C PRO A 972 -7.98 4.23 19.72
N GLU A 973 -8.63 4.47 20.87
CA GLU A 973 -8.33 5.53 21.83
C GLU A 973 -6.96 5.32 22.50
N VAL A 974 -6.49 4.07 22.60
CA VAL A 974 -5.24 3.67 23.25
C VAL A 974 -4.04 3.96 22.33
N VAL A 975 -3.78 5.25 22.11
CA VAL A 975 -2.79 5.74 21.14
C VAL A 975 -1.35 5.34 21.45
N SER A 976 -1.02 4.98 22.69
CA SER A 976 0.23 4.28 23.01
C SER A 976 0.18 3.50 24.32
N VAL A 977 0.83 2.33 24.32
CA VAL A 977 1.14 1.53 25.52
C VAL A 977 2.64 1.22 25.53
N SER A 978 3.27 1.26 26.70
CA SER A 978 4.64 0.80 26.89
C SER A 978 4.72 -0.08 28.13
N LEU A 979 5.23 -1.30 27.99
CA LEU A 979 5.52 -2.24 29.08
C LEU A 979 7.04 -2.35 29.19
N GLU A 980 7.61 -1.84 30.29
CA GLU A 980 9.05 -1.69 30.47
C GLU A 980 9.48 -1.67 31.96
N PRO A 981 10.42 -2.52 32.38
CA PRO A 981 10.83 -3.77 31.73
C PRO A 981 9.76 -4.86 31.95
N VAL A 982 9.71 -5.82 31.02
CA VAL A 982 9.00 -7.09 31.16
C VAL A 982 10.04 -8.18 31.35
N VAL A 983 10.10 -8.75 32.56
CA VAL A 983 11.09 -9.79 32.90
C VAL A 983 10.53 -11.15 32.50
N VAL A 984 11.15 -11.81 31.54
CA VAL A 984 10.73 -13.14 31.06
C VAL A 984 11.60 -14.21 31.72
N ALA A 985 11.06 -14.91 32.71
CA ALA A 985 11.76 -15.93 33.47
C ALA A 985 11.64 -17.31 32.80
N PRO A 986 12.35 -18.36 33.27
CA PRO A 986 12.18 -19.73 32.75
C PRO A 986 10.81 -20.38 33.01
N ARG A 987 9.91 -19.69 33.73
CA ARG A 987 8.49 -20.02 33.95
C ARG A 987 7.71 -18.71 34.16
N GLY A 988 6.84 -18.36 33.22
CA GLY A 988 6.09 -17.11 33.22
C GLY A 988 6.97 -15.84 33.10
N LEU A 989 6.30 -14.69 33.19
CA LEU A 989 6.92 -13.37 33.12
C LEU A 989 6.42 -12.44 34.23
N SER A 990 6.95 -11.22 34.30
CA SER A 990 6.41 -10.15 35.16
C SER A 990 6.67 -8.77 34.57
N VAL A 991 5.60 -8.00 34.36
CA VAL A 991 5.66 -6.61 33.91
C VAL A 991 5.98 -5.72 35.12
N LEU A 992 7.14 -5.05 35.14
CA LEU A 992 7.60 -4.24 36.29
C LEU A 992 7.29 -2.75 36.16
N GLY A 993 6.85 -2.31 34.99
CA GLY A 993 6.41 -0.94 34.72
C GLY A 993 5.55 -0.90 33.47
N ALA A 994 4.55 -0.02 33.49
CA ALA A 994 3.69 0.22 32.35
C ALA A 994 3.32 1.71 32.27
N SER A 995 3.08 2.20 31.06
CA SER A 995 2.45 3.49 30.82
C SER A 995 1.46 3.38 29.65
N VAL A 996 0.33 4.09 29.78
CA VAL A 996 -0.73 4.15 28.76
C VAL A 996 -1.07 5.62 28.51
N ARG A 997 -1.29 5.96 27.23
CA ARG A 997 -1.86 7.24 26.82
C ARG A 997 -3.14 7.02 26.03
N LEU A 998 -4.15 7.82 26.34
CA LEU A 998 -5.42 7.87 25.63
C LEU A 998 -5.53 9.17 24.82
N ALA A 999 -6.24 9.13 23.71
CA ALA A 999 -6.73 10.31 23.00
C ALA A 999 -8.05 9.95 22.29
N PRO A 1000 -8.84 10.93 21.84
CA PRO A 1000 -9.93 10.67 20.89
C PRO A 1000 -9.40 9.89 19.67
N PRO A 1001 -10.14 8.88 19.18
CA PRO A 1001 -9.60 7.94 18.20
C PRO A 1001 -9.34 8.67 16.87
N PRO A 1002 -8.16 8.51 16.23
CA PRO A 1002 -7.87 9.16 14.96
C PRO A 1002 -8.81 8.61 13.89
N ALA A 1003 -9.36 9.52 13.06
CA ALA A 1003 -10.29 9.16 11.99
C ALA A 1003 -9.78 7.96 11.16
N ARG A 1004 -10.57 6.87 11.13
CA ARG A 1004 -10.29 5.64 10.37
C ARG A 1004 -10.57 5.87 8.88
N ASP A 1005 -9.72 6.68 8.25
CA ASP A 1005 -9.77 7.07 6.82
C ASP A 1005 -9.68 5.86 5.84
N ASP A 1006 -9.37 4.67 6.38
CA ASP A 1006 -9.21 3.39 5.70
C ASP A 1006 -10.46 2.48 5.74
N LEU A 1007 -11.43 2.77 6.63
CA LEU A 1007 -12.79 2.22 6.63
C LEU A 1007 -13.84 3.22 6.10
N GLY A 1008 -13.37 4.38 5.65
CA GLY A 1008 -14.17 5.39 4.96
C GLY A 1008 -14.64 4.95 3.57
N PRO A 1009 -15.40 5.80 2.86
CA PRO A 1009 -15.77 5.54 1.48
C PRO A 1009 -14.56 5.63 0.54
N ARG A 1010 -14.69 5.15 -0.71
CA ARG A 1010 -13.57 5.19 -1.67
C ARG A 1010 -13.36 6.60 -2.24
N THR A 1011 -12.37 7.30 -1.69
CA THR A 1011 -11.98 8.67 -2.05
C THR A 1011 -10.59 8.71 -2.68
N LEU A 1012 -10.35 9.71 -3.54
CA LEU A 1012 -9.01 10.16 -3.90
C LEU A 1012 -8.46 11.10 -2.82
N PRO A 1013 -7.12 11.23 -2.67
CA PRO A 1013 -6.53 12.13 -1.67
C PRO A 1013 -6.98 13.58 -1.84
N VAL A 1014 -7.22 14.24 -0.71
CA VAL A 1014 -7.57 15.67 -0.56
C VAL A 1014 -6.28 16.50 -0.39
N TYR A 1015 -6.36 17.83 -0.55
CA TYR A 1015 -5.22 18.69 -0.93
C TYR A 1015 -4.99 19.91 -0.04
#